data_AF-A0A8H5V764-F1
#
_entry.id   AF-A0A8H5V764-F1
#
_cell.length_a   1.000
_cell.length_b   1.000
_cell.length_c   1.000
_cell.angle_alpha   90.00
_cell.angle_beta   90.00
_cell.angle_gamma   90.00
#
_symmetry.space_group_name_H-M   'P 1'
#
loop_
_entity.id
_entity.type
_entity.pdbx_description
1 polymer ?
#
loop_
_entity_poly.entity_id
_entity_poly.type
_entity_poly.pdbx_seq_one_letter_code
_entity_poly.pdbx_strand_id
1 'polypeptide(L)'
;MFVYDGRLDWKPYGDNETFVIILPDGPVRVGDTAYLFSQWTKDAQGTKKANFFQKSATDWEITSRDIYGKLDVAMSNPAGAKSNMSFKRIWQSKGEQATGAARIWTGKISWSKYASDEMSIFIVPEGFGDGKPVLSLWQWSHDDTGTEKSPSFRAESQKMLSGAGKGVKFSYHSYYDITCTWDETTERLAVHMKGPEANQDLGEYTLSALIDRHSHSWNPPEYSTPEKTEVEVRLPQPQPSLPRILGPLPFPKNLIETLRHTIAFADQPGYLGKYAEDLNAATTENNELRKEIKKLNDDLNVEKAKTGDMTKRLADAQATHAAERKKRDEDLVKGKKHDDEDHKTIDRLVSQLDYERASKAEAQKKLDQTTTNLRAAEARLQAEVAKIVDLTARIATLEAQFEIEKREGDRLRGENKQKDETIEKLEKAKNDLQCQLDQAQADVKDHEALAAKKSKTITEQAEEIIKLNNTIKEKTLAFDNLEMELKDKAKELRTHMHEGHVTPAPVPTVVPEPKLRFKCNIRSESSSGNNHVFLDLNGQGGQNPPVHAISDGSYRLNANQIWEIFSVPGSNTRVVIKNAGNSFVLFSAGKYTIPQNRPNYLQKDTGHGQTVKCERSRDVSDLAAQWDLQGATVDNVTDSTQVRFRNAKDETYLDLSGGNTGNGTAFLTYNGHSGANQAFKLWKH
;
A
#
# COMPACT_ATOMS: atom_id res chain seq x y z
N MET A 1 15.99 3.88 -22.98
CA MET A 1 14.65 3.33 -23.26
C MET A 1 14.70 2.10 -24.14
N PHE A 2 13.98 1.06 -23.72
CA PHE A 2 13.65 -0.14 -24.48
C PHE A 2 12.13 -0.28 -24.63
N VAL A 3 11.67 -0.72 -25.80
CA VAL A 3 10.25 -1.01 -26.07
C VAL A 3 10.14 -2.46 -26.48
N TYR A 4 9.19 -3.15 -25.87
CA TYR A 4 8.93 -4.57 -26.06
C TYR A 4 7.51 -4.79 -26.57
N ASP A 5 7.37 -5.74 -27.47
CA ASP A 5 6.10 -6.21 -27.98
C ASP A 5 5.88 -7.66 -27.56
N GLY A 6 4.65 -7.97 -27.17
CA GLY A 6 4.22 -9.29 -26.72
C GLY A 6 2.70 -9.41 -26.80
N ARG A 7 2.18 -10.48 -26.20
CA ARG A 7 0.76 -10.81 -26.26
C ARG A 7 0.20 -11.01 -24.86
N LEU A 8 -0.90 -10.32 -24.56
CA LEU A 8 -1.68 -10.54 -23.35
C LEU A 8 -2.51 -11.82 -23.51
N ASP A 9 -2.17 -12.83 -22.73
CA ASP A 9 -2.90 -14.08 -22.64
C ASP A 9 -3.36 -14.28 -21.18
N TRP A 10 -4.49 -13.68 -20.82
CA TRP A 10 -5.09 -13.77 -19.47
C TRP A 10 -6.57 -14.18 -19.58
N LYS A 11 -6.80 -15.45 -19.86
CA LYS A 11 -8.14 -15.96 -20.15
C LYS A 11 -9.05 -15.94 -18.91
N PRO A 12 -10.35 -15.63 -19.07
CA PRO A 12 -11.04 -15.31 -20.33
C PRO A 12 -10.99 -13.81 -20.73
N TYR A 13 -10.24 -12.97 -20.01
CA TYR A 13 -10.35 -11.51 -20.12
C TYR A 13 -9.45 -10.89 -21.18
N GLY A 14 -8.22 -11.38 -21.32
CA GLY A 14 -7.28 -11.06 -22.38
C GLY A 14 -6.99 -12.31 -23.20
N ASP A 15 -7.28 -12.27 -24.49
CA ASP A 15 -7.05 -13.39 -25.40
C ASP A 15 -6.25 -12.90 -26.61
N ASN A 16 -4.94 -13.09 -26.54
CA ASN A 16 -4.00 -12.76 -27.60
C ASN A 16 -4.06 -11.27 -28.03
N GLU A 17 -4.24 -10.36 -27.07
CA GLU A 17 -4.23 -8.91 -27.33
C GLU A 17 -2.79 -8.38 -27.38
N THR A 18 -2.53 -7.37 -28.19
CA THR A 18 -1.21 -6.72 -28.25
C THR A 18 -0.87 -6.12 -26.89
N PHE A 19 0.34 -6.42 -26.40
CA PHE A 19 0.82 -5.95 -25.12
C PHE A 19 2.22 -5.35 -25.29
N VAL A 20 2.33 -4.06 -24.98
CA VAL A 20 3.56 -3.30 -25.07
C VAL A 20 4.10 -3.01 -23.67
N ILE A 21 5.39 -3.24 -23.47
CA ILE A 21 6.12 -2.87 -22.24
C ILE A 21 7.21 -1.88 -22.61
N ILE A 22 7.26 -0.76 -21.90
CA ILE A 22 8.25 0.30 -22.11
C ILE A 22 9.09 0.46 -20.84
N LEU A 23 10.40 0.31 -21.01
CA LEU A 23 11.41 0.49 -19.97
C LEU A 23 12.17 1.81 -20.25
N PRO A 24 11.95 2.89 -19.49
CA PRO A 24 12.39 4.24 -19.84
C PRO A 24 13.91 4.40 -19.88
N ASP A 25 14.63 3.76 -18.96
CA ASP A 25 16.08 3.96 -18.77
C ASP A 25 16.95 2.82 -19.33
N GLY A 26 16.33 1.90 -20.10
CA GLY A 26 17.03 0.74 -20.64
C GLY A 26 17.01 -0.41 -19.62
N PRO A 27 18.18 -0.93 -19.16
CA PRO A 27 18.21 -1.94 -18.10
C PRO A 27 17.47 -1.47 -16.84
N VAL A 28 16.51 -2.27 -16.37
CA VAL A 28 15.64 -1.96 -15.22
C VAL A 28 16.26 -2.50 -13.94
N ARG A 29 16.21 -1.70 -12.88
CA ARG A 29 16.56 -2.05 -11.50
C ARG A 29 15.29 -2.23 -10.66
N VAL A 30 15.43 -2.92 -9.53
CA VAL A 30 14.35 -3.01 -8.54
C VAL A 30 13.96 -1.59 -8.09
N GLY A 31 12.68 -1.23 -8.27
CA GLY A 31 12.14 0.10 -7.96
C GLY A 31 11.98 1.02 -9.18
N ASP A 32 12.53 0.67 -10.34
CA ASP A 32 12.32 1.43 -11.57
C ASP A 32 10.89 1.24 -12.10
N THR A 33 10.34 2.27 -12.74
CA THR A 33 8.99 2.22 -13.31
C THR A 33 9.00 1.51 -14.66
N ALA A 34 8.27 0.40 -14.76
CA ALA A 34 7.88 -0.20 -16.03
C ALA A 34 6.49 0.30 -16.44
N TYR A 35 6.33 0.63 -17.72
CA TYR A 35 5.05 1.07 -18.27
C TYR A 35 4.43 -0.05 -19.09
N LEU A 36 3.27 -0.52 -18.64
CA LEU A 36 2.56 -1.67 -19.22
C LEU A 36 1.29 -1.18 -19.92
N PHE A 37 1.16 -1.53 -21.20
CA PHE A 37 0.05 -1.10 -22.05
C PHE A 37 -0.55 -2.27 -22.81
N SER A 38 -1.84 -2.52 -22.60
CA SER A 38 -2.59 -3.45 -23.42
C SER A 38 -4.08 -3.08 -23.40
N GLN A 39 -4.90 -3.91 -24.02
CA GLN A 39 -6.36 -3.84 -23.93
C GLN A 39 -6.91 -5.19 -23.47
N TRP A 40 -8.03 -5.16 -22.78
CA TRP A 40 -8.82 -6.35 -22.50
C TRP A 40 -9.58 -6.77 -23.74
N THR A 41 -9.62 -8.06 -24.07
CA THR A 41 -10.61 -8.59 -25.01
C THR A 41 -12.01 -8.34 -24.46
N LYS A 42 -12.19 -8.63 -23.16
CA LYS A 42 -13.38 -8.33 -22.36
C LYS A 42 -12.96 -8.17 -20.90
N ASP A 43 -13.24 -7.04 -20.28
CA ASP A 43 -12.92 -6.82 -18.87
C ASP A 43 -13.89 -7.58 -17.93
N ALA A 44 -13.65 -7.48 -16.62
CA ALA A 44 -14.48 -8.15 -15.61
C ALA A 44 -15.93 -7.63 -15.56
N GLN A 45 -16.18 -6.41 -16.02
CA GLN A 45 -17.50 -5.78 -16.13
C GLN A 45 -18.19 -6.13 -17.45
N GLY A 46 -17.47 -6.76 -18.37
CA GLY A 46 -17.94 -7.18 -19.68
C GLY A 46 -17.73 -6.18 -20.81
N THR A 47 -17.02 -5.08 -20.56
CA THR A 47 -16.63 -4.09 -21.56
C THR A 47 -15.61 -4.71 -22.51
N LYS A 48 -15.89 -4.66 -23.81
CA LYS A 48 -14.94 -5.14 -24.83
C LYS A 48 -13.89 -4.09 -25.11
N LYS A 49 -12.66 -4.52 -25.43
CA LYS A 49 -11.55 -3.66 -25.85
C LYS A 49 -11.25 -2.51 -24.87
N ALA A 50 -11.49 -2.70 -23.56
CA ALA A 50 -11.13 -1.68 -22.58
C ALA A 50 -9.60 -1.56 -22.51
N ASN A 51 -9.04 -0.39 -22.81
CA ASN A 51 -7.61 -0.13 -22.63
C ASN A 51 -7.28 -0.19 -21.14
N PHE A 52 -6.14 -0.77 -20.80
CA PHE A 52 -5.54 -0.55 -19.50
C PHE A 52 -4.10 -0.05 -19.66
N PHE A 53 -3.79 0.94 -18.85
CA PHE A 53 -2.45 1.46 -18.66
C PHE A 53 -2.14 1.34 -17.18
N GLN A 54 -1.05 0.65 -16.86
CA GLN A 54 -0.65 0.47 -15.47
C GLN A 54 0.76 1.01 -15.24
N LYS A 55 0.84 1.93 -14.28
CA LYS A 55 2.06 2.36 -13.58
C LYS A 55 2.09 1.58 -12.26
N SER A 56 2.46 0.29 -12.35
CA SER A 56 2.48 -0.78 -11.33
C SER A 56 1.60 -0.64 -10.05
N ALA A 57 0.59 -1.51 -9.91
CA ALA A 57 -0.11 -1.82 -8.63
C ALA A 57 -0.71 -3.25 -8.58
N THR A 58 -0.15 -4.21 -9.33
CA THR A 58 -0.45 -5.65 -9.24
C THR A 58 0.85 -6.44 -9.33
N ASP A 59 0.89 -7.65 -8.78
CA ASP A 59 2.08 -8.51 -8.71
C ASP A 59 2.43 -9.09 -10.08
N TRP A 60 3.11 -8.27 -10.90
CA TRP A 60 3.77 -8.68 -12.13
C TRP A 60 5.21 -9.08 -11.83
N GLU A 61 5.62 -10.26 -12.28
CA GLU A 61 7.02 -10.68 -12.26
C GLU A 61 7.59 -10.55 -13.68
N ILE A 62 8.53 -9.63 -13.88
CA ILE A 62 9.16 -9.38 -15.18
C ILE A 62 10.63 -9.78 -15.11
N THR A 63 11.01 -10.77 -15.91
CA THR A 63 12.37 -11.32 -15.96
C THR A 63 12.97 -11.08 -17.33
N SER A 64 14.12 -10.40 -17.40
CA SER A 64 14.81 -10.19 -18.67
C SER A 64 15.60 -11.42 -19.11
N ARG A 65 15.63 -11.69 -20.42
CA ARG A 65 16.49 -12.71 -21.07
C ARG A 65 17.26 -12.13 -22.24
N ASP A 66 18.26 -12.85 -22.71
CA ASP A 66 19.04 -12.54 -23.92
C ASP A 66 19.61 -11.10 -23.91
N ILE A 67 20.21 -10.67 -22.80
CA ILE A 67 20.79 -9.31 -22.65
C ILE A 67 19.69 -8.25 -22.93
N TYR A 68 18.59 -8.35 -22.20
CA TYR A 68 17.39 -7.53 -22.38
C TYR A 68 16.75 -7.65 -23.78
N GLY A 69 17.13 -8.63 -24.61
CA GLY A 69 16.51 -8.87 -25.91
C GLY A 69 15.08 -9.40 -25.80
N LYS A 70 14.75 -10.03 -24.68
CA LYS A 70 13.41 -10.55 -24.37
C LYS A 70 13.02 -10.28 -22.91
N LEU A 71 11.72 -10.26 -22.63
CA LEU A 71 11.18 -10.31 -21.28
C LEU A 71 10.25 -11.52 -21.16
N ASP A 72 10.34 -12.22 -20.04
CA ASP A 72 9.28 -13.11 -19.58
C ASP A 72 8.48 -12.39 -18.51
N VAL A 73 7.17 -12.46 -18.62
CA VAL A 73 6.25 -11.74 -17.74
C VAL A 73 5.26 -12.74 -17.17
N ALA A 74 5.28 -12.93 -15.86
CA ALA A 74 4.24 -13.67 -15.15
C ALA A 74 3.24 -12.67 -14.55
N MET A 75 1.99 -12.77 -14.98
CA MET A 75 0.87 -12.09 -14.36
C MET A 75 0.25 -13.04 -13.33
N SER A 76 -0.13 -12.51 -12.16
CA SER A 76 -0.83 -13.30 -11.15
C SER A 76 -1.98 -12.51 -10.50
N ASN A 77 -2.93 -13.22 -9.89
CA ASN A 77 -3.98 -12.61 -9.08
C ASN A 77 -3.97 -13.16 -7.64
N PRO A 78 -4.65 -12.49 -6.69
CA PRO A 78 -4.71 -12.95 -5.29
C PRO A 78 -5.34 -14.33 -5.08
N ALA A 79 -6.09 -14.84 -6.07
CA ALA A 79 -6.66 -16.19 -6.07
C ALA A 79 -5.65 -17.26 -6.53
N GLY A 80 -4.42 -16.89 -6.86
CA GLY A 80 -3.34 -17.80 -7.26
C GLY A 80 -3.33 -18.18 -8.74
N ALA A 81 -4.21 -17.62 -9.58
CA ALA A 81 -4.14 -17.82 -11.02
C ALA A 81 -2.88 -17.13 -11.58
N LYS A 82 -2.24 -17.76 -12.57
CA LYS A 82 -1.01 -17.25 -13.20
C LYS A 82 -1.07 -17.40 -14.71
N SER A 83 -0.45 -16.46 -15.42
CA SER A 83 -0.20 -16.57 -16.85
C SER A 83 1.20 -16.06 -17.18
N ASN A 84 1.90 -16.80 -18.04
CA ASN A 84 3.25 -16.48 -18.46
C ASN A 84 3.24 -16.02 -19.91
N MET A 85 3.82 -14.87 -20.17
CA MET A 85 3.89 -14.22 -21.47
C MET A 85 5.34 -13.92 -21.82
N SER A 86 5.65 -13.90 -23.11
CA SER A 86 7.00 -13.58 -23.58
C SER A 86 6.95 -12.40 -24.54
N PHE A 87 7.92 -11.50 -24.38
CA PHE A 87 8.02 -10.26 -25.11
C PHE A 87 9.36 -10.16 -25.79
N LYS A 88 9.38 -9.53 -26.97
CA LYS A 88 10.58 -9.28 -27.75
C LYS A 88 10.87 -7.79 -27.79
N ARG A 89 12.14 -7.40 -27.60
CA ARG A 89 12.56 -6.01 -27.79
C ARG A 89 12.41 -5.63 -29.26
N ILE A 90 11.56 -4.64 -29.54
CA ILE A 90 11.30 -4.12 -30.89
C ILE A 90 11.99 -2.78 -31.13
N TRP A 91 12.38 -2.08 -30.05
CA TRP A 91 13.14 -0.83 -30.18
C TRP A 91 14.08 -0.58 -29.00
N GLN A 92 15.18 0.10 -29.28
CA GLN A 92 16.10 0.64 -28.29
C GLN A 92 16.64 2.00 -28.77
N SER A 93 16.89 2.91 -27.82
CA SER A 93 17.56 4.19 -28.11
C SER A 93 19.00 3.93 -28.60
N LYS A 94 19.46 4.74 -29.56
CA LYS A 94 20.73 4.53 -30.29
C LYS A 94 21.87 5.48 -29.87
N GLY A 95 21.69 6.33 -28.85
CA GLY A 95 22.70 7.32 -28.42
C GLY A 95 23.08 7.23 -26.93
N GLU A 96 24.25 7.78 -26.57
CA GLU A 96 24.75 7.82 -25.18
C GLU A 96 23.97 8.77 -24.27
N GLN A 97 23.30 9.79 -24.83
CA GLN A 97 22.39 10.68 -24.10
C GLN A 97 21.18 11.02 -24.96
N ALA A 98 19.99 10.70 -24.46
CA ALA A 98 18.75 11.19 -25.03
C ALA A 98 18.61 12.69 -24.74
N THR A 99 18.28 13.47 -25.77
CA THR A 99 18.36 14.94 -25.77
C THR A 99 17.04 15.62 -25.38
N GLY A 100 16.07 14.90 -24.84
CA GLY A 100 14.78 15.46 -24.42
C GLY A 100 13.87 14.48 -23.69
N ALA A 101 12.87 15.02 -22.98
CA ALA A 101 11.88 14.23 -22.23
C ALA A 101 11.07 13.33 -23.15
N ALA A 102 10.98 12.05 -22.79
CA ALA A 102 10.21 11.08 -23.55
C ALA A 102 8.72 11.23 -23.23
N ARG A 103 7.87 11.14 -24.26
CA ARG A 103 6.41 11.22 -24.12
C ARG A 103 5.75 10.00 -24.72
N ILE A 104 4.76 9.47 -24.02
CA ILE A 104 3.97 8.31 -24.42
C ILE A 104 2.51 8.71 -24.42
N TRP A 105 1.88 8.66 -25.59
CA TRP A 105 0.44 8.88 -25.75
C TRP A 105 -0.25 7.57 -26.09
N THR A 106 -1.41 7.33 -25.49
CA THR A 106 -2.24 6.17 -25.78
C THR A 106 -3.65 6.58 -26.16
N GLY A 107 -4.28 5.71 -26.94
CA GLY A 107 -5.62 5.94 -27.44
C GLY A 107 -6.14 4.72 -28.17
N LYS A 108 -7.09 4.98 -29.06
CA LYS A 108 -7.77 4.01 -29.89
C LYS A 108 -7.62 4.37 -31.35
N ILE A 109 -7.52 3.36 -32.20
CA ILE A 109 -7.51 3.51 -33.65
C ILE A 109 -8.70 2.76 -34.26
N SER A 110 -9.42 3.47 -35.12
CA SER A 110 -10.36 2.90 -36.07
C SER A 110 -9.88 3.33 -37.45
N TRP A 111 -9.54 2.37 -38.31
CA TRP A 111 -8.95 2.65 -39.61
C TRP A 111 -9.52 1.74 -40.68
N SER A 112 -10.27 2.35 -41.60
CA SER A 112 -10.90 1.67 -42.73
C SER A 112 -11.62 0.40 -42.26
N LYS A 113 -11.43 -0.73 -42.95
CA LYS A 113 -11.90 -2.05 -42.53
C LYS A 113 -10.96 -2.77 -41.56
N TYR A 114 -9.68 -2.41 -41.50
CA TYR A 114 -8.63 -3.20 -40.85
C TYR A 114 -8.56 -3.07 -39.33
N ALA A 115 -8.95 -1.92 -38.77
CA ALA A 115 -9.01 -1.71 -37.32
C ALA A 115 -10.35 -1.09 -36.92
N SER A 116 -10.94 -1.62 -35.86
CA SER A 116 -12.14 -1.11 -35.22
C SER A 116 -11.93 -1.04 -33.71
N ASP A 117 -11.77 0.18 -33.19
CA ASP A 117 -11.58 0.47 -31.76
C ASP A 117 -10.40 -0.30 -31.11
N GLU A 118 -9.30 -0.41 -31.84
CA GLU A 118 -8.09 -1.11 -31.39
C GLU A 118 -7.15 -0.20 -30.60
N MET A 119 -6.38 -0.76 -29.67
CA MET A 119 -5.34 -0.02 -28.96
C MET A 119 -4.31 0.59 -29.92
N SER A 120 -3.91 1.83 -29.64
CA SER A 120 -2.82 2.51 -30.34
C SER A 120 -1.98 3.38 -29.39
N ILE A 121 -0.67 3.44 -29.66
CA ILE A 121 0.35 4.10 -28.83
C ILE A 121 1.28 4.89 -29.76
N PHE A 122 1.55 6.15 -29.40
CA PHE A 122 2.56 6.98 -30.04
C PHE A 122 3.62 7.36 -29.01
N ILE A 123 4.88 7.20 -29.36
CA ILE A 123 6.01 7.43 -28.46
C ILE A 123 6.98 8.38 -29.15
N VAL A 124 7.36 9.44 -28.46
CA VAL A 124 8.47 10.29 -28.85
C VAL A 124 9.58 10.06 -27.81
N PRO A 125 10.47 9.07 -28.05
CA PRO A 125 11.35 8.55 -27.00
C PRO A 125 12.54 9.46 -26.68
N GLU A 126 12.82 10.47 -27.49
CA GLU A 126 13.97 11.39 -27.33
C GLU A 126 13.55 12.87 -27.43
N GLY A 127 12.26 13.15 -27.18
CA GLY A 127 11.67 14.48 -27.33
C GLY A 127 11.44 14.89 -28.80
N PHE A 128 10.91 16.09 -28.99
CA PHE A 128 10.62 16.64 -30.32
C PHE A 128 11.88 17.16 -31.01
N GLY A 129 11.92 17.05 -32.34
CA GLY A 129 12.98 17.62 -33.17
C GLY A 129 13.15 16.90 -34.50
N ASP A 130 13.66 17.61 -35.50
CA ASP A 130 13.95 17.02 -36.81
C ASP A 130 14.95 15.86 -36.68
N GLY A 131 14.66 14.75 -37.36
CA GLY A 131 15.48 13.55 -37.34
C GLY A 131 15.38 12.74 -36.04
N LYS A 132 14.66 13.21 -35.01
CA LYS A 132 14.48 12.44 -33.78
C LYS A 132 13.53 11.26 -33.99
N PRO A 133 13.70 10.15 -33.26
CA PRO A 133 12.82 9.01 -33.40
C PRO A 133 11.37 9.33 -33.00
N VAL A 134 10.43 8.71 -33.69
CA VAL A 134 9.02 8.55 -33.31
C VAL A 134 8.63 7.09 -33.52
N LEU A 135 7.93 6.52 -32.54
CA LEU A 135 7.40 5.17 -32.60
C LEU A 135 5.89 5.24 -32.65
N SER A 136 5.29 4.40 -33.48
CA SER A 136 3.85 4.18 -33.48
C SER A 136 3.55 2.70 -33.46
N LEU A 137 2.65 2.33 -32.56
CA LEU A 137 2.23 0.97 -32.29
C LEU A 137 0.71 0.92 -32.30
N TRP A 138 0.14 -0.11 -32.90
CA TRP A 138 -1.28 -0.40 -32.77
C TRP A 138 -1.57 -1.84 -33.11
N GLN A 139 -2.78 -2.29 -32.81
CA GLN A 139 -3.29 -3.59 -33.23
C GLN A 139 -4.23 -3.43 -34.42
N TRP A 140 -4.16 -4.35 -35.39
CA TRP A 140 -5.21 -4.52 -36.39
C TRP A 140 -6.29 -5.46 -35.87
N SER A 141 -7.57 -5.17 -36.16
CA SER A 141 -8.63 -6.16 -35.92
C SER A 141 -8.44 -7.36 -36.85
N HIS A 142 -8.09 -7.09 -38.11
CA HIS A 142 -7.56 -8.03 -39.08
C HIS A 142 -6.64 -7.30 -40.04
N ASP A 143 -5.51 -7.91 -40.40
CA ASP A 143 -4.63 -7.35 -41.42
C ASP A 143 -5.11 -7.64 -42.85
N ASP A 144 -4.32 -7.25 -43.85
CA ASP A 144 -4.61 -7.46 -45.27
C ASP A 144 -4.60 -8.93 -45.70
N THR A 145 -3.98 -9.81 -44.91
CA THR A 145 -4.02 -11.26 -45.07
C THR A 145 -5.20 -11.92 -44.34
N GLY A 146 -5.95 -11.15 -43.56
CA GLY A 146 -7.05 -11.63 -42.72
C GLY A 146 -6.61 -12.19 -41.36
N THR A 147 -5.34 -12.00 -40.97
CA THR A 147 -4.87 -12.44 -39.65
C THR A 147 -5.41 -11.49 -38.58
N GLU A 148 -6.10 -12.06 -37.59
CA GLU A 148 -6.71 -11.29 -36.52
C GLU A 148 -5.68 -10.78 -35.50
N LYS A 149 -5.94 -9.58 -34.94
CA LYS A 149 -5.16 -9.00 -33.84
C LYS A 149 -3.68 -8.82 -34.16
N SER A 150 -3.28 -8.70 -35.43
CA SER A 150 -1.87 -8.53 -35.82
C SER A 150 -1.30 -7.22 -35.24
N PRO A 151 -0.13 -7.25 -34.57
CA PRO A 151 0.50 -6.03 -34.07
C PRO A 151 1.16 -5.27 -35.24
N SER A 152 1.11 -3.95 -35.18
CA SER A 152 1.77 -3.04 -36.11
C SER A 152 2.75 -2.16 -35.34
N PHE A 153 4.00 -2.10 -35.80
CA PHE A 153 5.05 -1.27 -35.23
C PHE A 153 5.78 -0.49 -36.33
N ARG A 154 6.01 0.80 -36.12
CA ARG A 154 6.86 1.65 -36.96
C ARG A 154 7.82 2.44 -36.07
N ALA A 155 9.06 2.61 -36.54
CA ALA A 155 10.08 3.41 -35.89
C ALA A 155 10.73 4.30 -36.94
N GLU A 156 10.28 5.54 -37.00
CA GLU A 156 10.66 6.49 -38.04
C GLU A 156 11.29 7.74 -37.45
N SER A 157 11.76 8.63 -38.31
CA SER A 157 12.30 9.93 -37.92
C SER A 157 11.27 11.03 -38.10
N GLN A 158 11.16 11.91 -37.11
CA GLN A 158 10.29 13.08 -37.14
C GLN A 158 10.78 14.08 -38.20
N LYS A 159 9.84 14.62 -38.95
CA LYS A 159 9.98 15.81 -39.78
C LYS A 159 9.11 16.91 -39.19
N MET A 160 9.73 17.94 -38.65
CA MET A 160 9.05 19.05 -38.00
C MET A 160 8.33 19.91 -39.05
N LEU A 161 7.06 20.19 -38.79
CA LEU A 161 6.22 21.03 -39.65
C LEU A 161 6.03 22.42 -39.05
N SER A 162 5.98 22.53 -37.72
CA SER A 162 6.05 23.80 -37.00
C SER A 162 6.51 23.60 -35.56
N GLY A 163 7.26 24.58 -35.04
CA GLY A 163 7.76 24.58 -33.67
C GLY A 163 8.03 25.99 -33.17
N ALA A 164 7.04 26.60 -32.53
CA ALA A 164 7.12 27.63 -31.47
C ALA A 164 5.74 28.28 -31.30
N GLY A 165 5.10 28.04 -30.14
CA GLY A 165 3.81 28.63 -29.72
C GLY A 165 2.66 27.61 -29.66
N LYS A 166 2.12 27.39 -28.45
CA LYS A 166 0.97 26.53 -28.07
C LYS A 166 1.05 25.02 -28.37
N GLY A 167 2.08 24.54 -29.07
CA GLY A 167 2.22 23.12 -29.39
C GLY A 167 3.33 22.80 -30.39
N VAL A 168 3.44 21.52 -30.77
CA VAL A 168 4.41 21.01 -31.75
C VAL A 168 3.69 20.23 -32.83
N LYS A 169 4.02 20.48 -34.09
CA LYS A 169 3.52 19.70 -35.23
C LYS A 169 4.67 19.04 -35.96
N PHE A 170 4.58 17.73 -36.15
CA PHE A 170 5.56 16.94 -36.87
C PHE A 170 4.86 15.89 -37.72
N SER A 171 5.53 15.40 -38.75
CA SER A 171 5.08 14.27 -39.55
C SER A 171 6.20 13.25 -39.71
N TYR A 172 5.82 12.06 -40.14
CA TYR A 172 6.75 11.04 -40.57
C TYR A 172 6.05 10.15 -41.59
N HIS A 173 6.85 9.53 -42.45
CA HIS A 173 6.38 8.61 -43.46
C HIS A 173 6.86 7.20 -43.11
N SER A 174 5.97 6.23 -43.24
CA SER A 174 6.32 4.82 -43.28
C SER A 174 5.61 4.16 -44.46
N TYR A 175 4.61 3.32 -44.20
CA TYR A 175 3.59 2.95 -45.20
C TYR A 175 2.49 4.02 -45.30
N TYR A 176 2.22 4.71 -44.19
CA TYR A 176 1.26 5.79 -44.08
C TYR A 176 1.98 7.13 -43.92
N ASP A 177 1.38 8.20 -44.45
CA ASP A 177 1.73 9.57 -44.11
C ASP A 177 1.02 9.94 -42.82
N ILE A 178 1.77 10.09 -41.73
CA ILE A 178 1.22 10.39 -40.41
C ILE A 178 1.63 11.80 -40.02
N THR A 179 0.65 12.62 -39.65
CA THR A 179 0.86 13.95 -39.10
C THR A 179 0.35 14.00 -37.67
N CYS A 180 1.21 14.44 -36.77
CA CYS A 180 0.94 14.53 -35.34
C CYS A 180 0.98 16.00 -34.91
N THR A 181 -0.04 16.43 -34.18
CA THR A 181 -0.12 17.78 -33.59
C THR A 181 -0.28 17.63 -32.09
N TRP A 182 0.77 17.94 -31.35
CA TRP A 182 0.75 17.99 -29.89
C TRP A 182 0.35 19.39 -29.44
N ASP A 183 -0.61 19.46 -28.53
CA ASP A 183 -1.05 20.69 -27.88
C ASP A 183 -0.44 20.77 -26.48
N GLU A 184 0.30 21.85 -26.21
CA GLU A 184 1.04 22.03 -24.95
C GLU A 184 0.11 22.34 -23.76
N THR A 185 -1.09 22.87 -24.01
CA THR A 185 -2.04 23.24 -22.95
C THR A 185 -2.81 22.02 -22.45
N THR A 186 -3.21 21.15 -23.37
CA THR A 186 -4.01 19.95 -23.07
C THR A 186 -3.16 18.69 -22.92
N GLU A 187 -1.88 18.75 -23.32
CA GLU A 187 -0.95 17.61 -23.43
C GLU A 187 -1.43 16.49 -24.37
N ARG A 188 -2.46 16.75 -25.19
CA ARG A 188 -3.03 15.78 -26.12
C ARG A 188 -2.28 15.77 -27.45
N LEU A 189 -2.29 14.60 -28.08
CA LEU A 189 -1.73 14.40 -29.41
C LEU A 189 -2.84 14.09 -30.40
N ALA A 190 -3.16 15.05 -31.28
CA ALA A 190 -4.03 14.80 -32.41
C ALA A 190 -3.25 14.12 -33.54
N VAL A 191 -3.78 13.00 -34.06
CA VAL A 191 -3.11 12.23 -35.11
C VAL A 191 -3.98 12.16 -36.35
N HIS A 192 -3.40 12.54 -37.48
CA HIS A 192 -3.98 12.41 -38.81
C HIS A 192 -3.19 11.37 -39.59
N MET A 193 -3.89 10.44 -40.23
CA MET A 193 -3.27 9.37 -41.01
C MET A 193 -3.84 9.35 -42.43
N LYS A 194 -2.93 9.26 -43.40
CA LYS A 194 -3.24 9.13 -44.81
C LYS A 194 -2.57 7.88 -45.37
N GLY A 195 -3.37 7.01 -45.98
CA GLY A 195 -2.93 5.79 -46.64
C GLY A 195 -3.60 5.59 -47.99
N PRO A 196 -3.32 4.47 -48.66
CA PRO A 196 -3.97 4.10 -49.90
C PRO A 196 -5.50 3.97 -49.77
N GLU A 197 -6.00 3.61 -48.58
CA GLU A 197 -7.40 3.25 -48.37
C GLU A 197 -8.24 4.36 -47.76
N ALA A 198 -7.62 5.29 -47.02
CA ALA A 198 -8.31 6.35 -46.31
C ALA A 198 -7.41 7.56 -46.03
N ASN A 199 -8.04 8.69 -45.75
CA ASN A 199 -7.39 9.93 -45.31
C ASN A 199 -8.25 10.56 -44.22
N GLN A 200 -7.90 10.32 -42.95
CA GLN A 200 -8.76 10.68 -41.83
C GLN A 200 -7.98 11.00 -40.56
N ASP A 201 -8.63 11.78 -39.70
CA ASP A 201 -8.19 11.99 -38.32
C ASP A 201 -8.48 10.72 -37.51
N LEU A 202 -7.48 10.24 -36.78
CA LEU A 202 -7.61 9.11 -35.87
C LEU A 202 -8.16 9.53 -34.49
N GLY A 203 -8.20 10.84 -34.23
CA GLY A 203 -8.65 11.42 -32.97
C GLY A 203 -7.51 11.94 -32.10
N GLU A 204 -7.86 12.23 -30.84
CA GLU A 204 -6.93 12.73 -29.83
C GLU A 204 -6.45 11.60 -28.91
N TYR A 205 -5.14 11.53 -28.73
CA TYR A 205 -4.48 10.58 -27.84
C TYR A 205 -4.12 11.26 -26.53
N THR A 206 -4.31 10.54 -25.43
CA THR A 206 -4.07 11.03 -24.07
C THR A 206 -2.63 10.77 -23.67
N LEU A 207 -1.98 11.75 -23.05
CA LEU A 207 -0.64 11.57 -22.48
C LEU A 207 -0.71 10.59 -21.31
N SER A 208 -0.07 9.43 -21.45
CA SER A 208 0.01 8.42 -20.40
C SER A 208 1.29 8.54 -19.57
N ALA A 209 2.38 9.03 -20.16
CA ALA A 209 3.61 9.28 -19.42
C ALA A 209 4.44 10.41 -20.04
N LEU A 210 4.93 11.31 -19.19
CA LEU A 210 6.03 12.22 -19.45
C LEU A 210 7.22 11.77 -18.59
N ILE A 211 8.31 11.40 -19.25
CA ILE A 211 9.52 10.89 -18.61
C ILE A 211 10.63 11.91 -18.81
N ASP A 212 10.91 12.68 -17.76
CA ASP A 212 12.05 13.58 -17.73
C ASP A 212 13.32 12.81 -17.40
N ARG A 213 14.31 12.83 -18.30
CA ARG A 213 15.56 12.06 -18.15
C ARG A 213 16.65 12.82 -17.39
N HIS A 214 16.31 13.94 -16.73
CA HIS A 214 17.27 14.74 -15.94
C HIS A 214 17.47 14.31 -14.47
N SER A 215 16.99 13.13 -14.07
CA SER A 215 17.31 12.54 -12.77
C SER A 215 18.74 11.97 -12.76
N HIS A 216 19.73 12.80 -12.49
CA HIS A 216 21.05 12.35 -12.03
C HIS A 216 20.96 11.79 -10.59
N SER A 217 20.23 10.70 -10.38
CA SER A 217 20.43 9.88 -9.18
C SER A 217 21.51 8.85 -9.52
N TRP A 218 22.76 9.21 -9.27
CA TRP A 218 23.89 8.31 -9.50
C TRP A 218 23.83 7.03 -8.66
N ASN A 219 23.02 7.01 -7.59
CA ASN A 219 22.76 5.84 -6.77
C ASN A 219 21.25 5.71 -6.46
N PRO A 220 20.50 4.84 -7.13
CA PRO A 220 19.26 4.33 -6.54
C PRO A 220 19.60 3.51 -5.27
N PRO A 221 18.70 3.44 -4.28
CA PRO A 221 18.93 2.65 -3.07
C PRO A 221 19.20 1.18 -3.44
N GLU A 222 20.44 0.73 -3.19
CA GLU A 222 20.85 -0.66 -3.43
C GLU A 222 20.20 -1.57 -2.39
N TYR A 223 19.24 -2.40 -2.81
CA TYR A 223 18.61 -3.40 -1.95
C TYR A 223 19.27 -4.79 -2.05
N SER A 224 20.24 -4.99 -2.95
CA SER A 224 21.03 -6.23 -3.04
C SER A 224 22.28 -6.09 -3.93
N THR A 225 23.31 -6.90 -3.65
CA THR A 225 24.51 -7.05 -4.48
C THR A 225 24.17 -7.71 -5.83
N PRO A 226 24.55 -7.11 -6.98
CA PRO A 226 24.18 -7.60 -8.31
C PRO A 226 24.93 -8.88 -8.71
N GLU A 227 24.29 -9.70 -9.54
CA GLU A 227 24.88 -10.92 -10.10
C GLU A 227 25.82 -10.62 -11.29
N LYS A 228 26.76 -11.53 -11.57
CA LYS A 228 27.86 -11.36 -12.54
C LYS A 228 27.40 -11.05 -13.97
N THR A 229 26.19 -11.46 -14.33
CA THR A 229 25.55 -11.23 -15.64
C THR A 229 24.94 -9.83 -15.80
N GLU A 230 24.62 -9.15 -14.70
CA GLU A 230 24.06 -7.78 -14.72
C GLU A 230 25.12 -6.70 -14.94
N VAL A 231 26.40 -7.05 -14.75
CA VAL A 231 27.54 -6.12 -14.78
C VAL A 231 27.93 -5.77 -16.22
N GLU A 232 27.79 -6.69 -17.18
CA GLU A 232 28.24 -6.49 -18.58
C GLU A 232 27.40 -5.48 -19.38
N VAL A 233 26.19 -5.14 -18.92
CA VAL A 233 25.24 -4.28 -19.65
C VAL A 233 25.23 -2.83 -19.14
N ARG A 234 26.06 -2.49 -18.13
CA ARG A 234 26.20 -1.11 -17.61
C ARG A 234 27.35 -0.38 -18.31
N LEU A 235 27.08 0.80 -18.90
CA LEU A 235 28.08 1.73 -19.44
C LEU A 235 28.56 2.74 -18.37
N PRO A 236 29.83 3.21 -18.38
CA PRO A 236 31.07 2.44 -18.40
C PRO A 236 31.49 2.02 -16.98
N GLN A 237 32.21 0.90 -16.85
CA GLN A 237 32.61 0.33 -15.57
C GLN A 237 33.75 1.13 -14.90
N PRO A 238 33.56 1.69 -13.69
CA PRO A 238 34.68 2.12 -12.85
C PRO A 238 35.37 0.88 -12.27
N GLN A 239 36.68 0.73 -12.52
CA GLN A 239 37.46 -0.29 -11.81
C GLN A 239 37.64 0.10 -10.33
N PRO A 240 37.58 -0.87 -9.40
CA PRO A 240 37.56 -0.57 -7.97
C PRO A 240 38.85 0.08 -7.48
N SER A 241 38.70 1.21 -6.78
CA SER A 241 39.73 1.75 -5.89
C SER A 241 39.97 0.75 -4.73
N LEU A 242 41.23 0.42 -4.47
CA LEU A 242 41.62 -0.56 -3.44
C LEU A 242 41.14 -0.17 -2.02
N PRO A 243 40.72 -1.14 -1.17
CA PRO A 243 40.38 -0.87 0.23
C PRO A 243 41.60 -0.43 1.04
N ARG A 244 41.43 0.57 1.92
CA ARG A 244 42.39 0.87 2.99
C ARG A 244 42.44 -0.32 3.95
N ILE A 245 43.59 -0.98 4.00
CA ILE A 245 43.87 -2.07 4.95
C ILE A 245 43.92 -1.48 6.36
N LEU A 246 42.97 -1.85 7.21
CA LEU A 246 42.90 -1.49 8.63
C LEU A 246 43.36 -2.63 9.56
N GLY A 247 43.98 -3.69 9.02
CA GLY A 247 44.55 -4.82 9.76
C GLY A 247 46.04 -5.04 9.47
N PRO A 248 46.81 -5.68 10.36
CA PRO A 248 48.26 -5.80 10.23
C PRO A 248 48.66 -6.56 8.95
N LEU A 249 49.60 -5.98 8.19
CA LEU A 249 50.01 -6.44 6.87
C LEU A 249 50.64 -7.84 6.92
N PRO A 250 50.20 -8.80 6.08
CA PRO A 250 50.86 -10.09 5.94
C PRO A 250 52.01 -9.94 4.94
N PHE A 251 53.25 -10.19 5.37
CA PHE A 251 54.34 -10.35 4.43
C PHE A 251 54.10 -11.59 3.53
N PRO A 252 54.35 -11.50 2.22
CA PRO A 252 54.16 -12.61 1.29
C PRO A 252 55.16 -13.74 1.57
N LYS A 253 54.67 -14.98 1.52
CA LYS A 253 55.43 -16.16 2.01
C LYS A 253 56.35 -16.79 0.96
N ASN A 254 56.27 -16.36 -0.31
CA ASN A 254 57.05 -16.97 -1.39
C ASN A 254 57.37 -15.98 -2.55
N LEU A 255 58.30 -16.41 -3.41
CA LEU A 255 58.92 -15.59 -4.44
C LEU A 255 57.93 -15.12 -5.54
N ILE A 256 56.89 -15.92 -5.83
CA ILE A 256 55.86 -15.59 -6.81
C ILE A 256 54.91 -14.50 -6.28
N GLU A 257 54.54 -14.55 -4.98
CA GLU A 257 53.83 -13.45 -4.36
C GLU A 257 54.70 -12.18 -4.28
N THR A 258 55.99 -12.32 -4.00
CA THR A 258 56.94 -11.18 -3.97
C THR A 258 57.02 -10.50 -5.34
N LEU A 259 57.12 -11.26 -6.44
CA LEU A 259 57.15 -10.72 -7.80
C LEU A 259 55.81 -10.07 -8.21
N ARG A 260 54.67 -10.65 -7.84
CA ARG A 260 53.34 -10.03 -8.06
C ARG A 260 53.17 -8.73 -7.27
N HIS A 261 53.66 -8.68 -6.03
CA HIS A 261 53.60 -7.48 -5.19
C HIS A 261 54.52 -6.35 -5.71
N THR A 262 55.66 -6.72 -6.30
CA THR A 262 56.63 -5.76 -6.85
C THR A 262 56.12 -5.13 -8.16
N ILE A 263 55.39 -5.89 -8.99
CA ILE A 263 54.74 -5.38 -10.20
C ILE A 263 53.61 -4.40 -9.87
N ALA A 264 52.83 -4.66 -8.81
CA ALA A 264 51.75 -3.77 -8.38
C ALA A 264 52.22 -2.41 -7.82
N PHE A 265 53.44 -2.34 -7.28
CA PHE A 265 54.02 -1.08 -6.78
C PHE A 265 54.68 -0.22 -7.87
N ALA A 266 55.02 -0.81 -9.02
CA ALA A 266 55.63 -0.09 -10.14
C ALA A 266 54.63 0.76 -10.95
N ASP A 267 53.32 0.46 -10.90
CA ASP A 267 52.26 1.15 -11.67
C ASP A 267 51.65 2.38 -10.96
N GLN A 268 51.82 2.52 -9.64
CA GLN A 268 51.29 3.66 -8.87
C GLN A 268 51.88 5.04 -9.24
N PRO A 269 53.19 5.18 -9.55
CA PRO A 269 53.75 6.45 -10.00
C PRO A 269 53.22 6.91 -11.36
N GLY A 270 52.89 5.97 -12.25
CA GLY A 270 52.35 6.27 -13.58
C GLY A 270 50.93 6.85 -13.54
N TYR A 271 50.09 6.32 -12.64
CA TYR A 271 48.71 6.80 -12.48
C TYR A 271 48.64 8.19 -11.82
N LEU A 272 49.51 8.45 -10.83
CA LEU A 272 49.64 9.77 -10.20
C LEU A 272 50.28 10.80 -11.14
N GLY A 273 51.22 10.39 -11.99
CA GLY A 273 51.80 11.23 -13.04
C GLY A 273 50.74 11.69 -14.05
N LYS A 274 49.87 10.77 -14.50
CA LYS A 274 48.82 11.07 -15.48
C LYS A 274 47.71 11.95 -14.92
N TYR A 275 47.31 11.74 -13.66
CA TYR A 275 46.34 12.62 -13.00
C TYR A 275 46.89 14.03 -12.74
N ALA A 276 48.20 14.14 -12.45
CA ALA A 276 48.88 15.42 -12.35
C ALA A 276 49.03 16.11 -13.71
N GLU A 277 49.24 15.36 -14.80
CA GLU A 277 49.24 15.86 -16.17
C GLU A 277 47.84 16.33 -16.60
N ASP A 278 46.78 15.56 -16.34
CA ASP A 278 45.41 15.91 -16.70
C ASP A 278 44.90 17.10 -15.88
N LEU A 279 45.25 17.20 -14.59
CA LEU A 279 44.95 18.37 -13.76
C LEU A 279 45.73 19.60 -14.23
N ASN A 280 47.01 19.45 -14.62
CA ASN A 280 47.79 20.55 -15.19
C ASN A 280 47.26 20.95 -16.57
N ALA A 281 46.79 20.02 -17.39
CA ALA A 281 46.17 20.30 -18.68
C ALA A 281 44.86 21.07 -18.51
N ALA A 282 43.98 20.63 -17.61
CA ALA A 282 42.73 21.33 -17.30
C ALA A 282 42.95 22.71 -16.65
N THR A 283 44.02 22.85 -15.86
CA THR A 283 44.41 24.14 -15.27
C THR A 283 45.02 25.07 -16.32
N THR A 284 45.78 24.53 -17.26
CA THR A 284 46.34 25.29 -18.39
C THR A 284 45.22 25.75 -19.33
N GLU A 285 44.27 24.88 -19.66
CA GLU A 285 43.10 25.20 -20.47
C GLU A 285 42.24 26.27 -19.79
N ASN A 286 41.99 26.17 -18.48
CA ASN A 286 41.28 27.21 -17.74
C ASN A 286 42.03 28.55 -17.72
N ASN A 287 43.35 28.52 -17.65
CA ASN A 287 44.17 29.74 -17.70
C ASN A 287 44.17 30.36 -19.10
N GLU A 288 44.18 29.56 -20.16
CA GLU A 288 44.05 30.05 -21.54
C GLU A 288 42.65 30.61 -21.81
N LEU A 289 41.58 29.93 -21.38
CA LEU A 289 40.21 30.45 -21.46
C LEU A 289 40.06 31.76 -20.68
N ARG A 290 40.69 31.89 -19.51
CA ARG A 290 40.70 33.15 -18.75
C ARG A 290 41.46 34.27 -19.47
N LYS A 291 42.58 33.95 -20.14
CA LYS A 291 43.30 34.92 -20.98
C LYS A 291 42.46 35.33 -22.19
N GLU A 292 41.75 34.39 -22.80
CA GLU A 292 40.91 34.64 -23.97
C GLU A 292 39.68 35.48 -23.61
N ILE A 293 39.02 35.20 -22.48
CA ILE A 293 37.96 36.05 -21.91
C ILE A 293 38.50 37.45 -21.62
N LYS A 294 39.69 37.56 -21.03
CA LYS A 294 40.31 38.86 -20.75
C LYS A 294 40.60 39.63 -22.05
N LYS A 295 41.16 38.95 -23.06
CA LYS A 295 41.44 39.53 -24.37
C LYS A 295 40.17 40.01 -25.07
N LEU A 296 39.10 39.20 -25.06
CA LEU A 296 37.80 39.59 -25.61
C LEU A 296 37.21 40.80 -24.88
N ASN A 297 37.41 40.90 -23.56
CA ASN A 297 36.94 42.03 -22.77
C ASN A 297 37.76 43.30 -23.05
N ASP A 298 39.08 43.17 -23.23
CA ASP A 298 39.96 44.27 -23.63
C ASP A 298 39.63 44.73 -25.07
N ASP A 299 39.42 43.80 -26.00
CA ASP A 299 38.98 44.08 -27.37
C ASP A 299 37.62 44.78 -27.39
N LEU A 300 36.67 44.33 -26.56
CA LEU A 300 35.37 45.00 -26.39
C LEU A 300 35.53 46.43 -25.88
N ASN A 301 36.46 46.67 -24.95
CA ASN A 301 36.73 48.02 -24.44
C ASN A 301 37.42 48.90 -25.48
N VAL A 302 38.33 48.35 -26.30
CA VAL A 302 38.94 49.04 -27.44
C VAL A 302 37.87 49.40 -28.49
N GLU A 303 36.97 48.48 -28.82
CA GLU A 303 35.88 48.76 -29.76
C GLU A 303 34.88 49.77 -29.21
N LYS A 304 34.59 49.75 -27.89
CA LYS A 304 33.81 50.82 -27.24
C LYS A 304 34.52 52.18 -27.34
N ALA A 305 35.84 52.22 -27.14
CA ALA A 305 36.61 53.46 -27.27
C ALA A 305 36.63 53.97 -28.72
N LYS A 306 36.78 53.08 -29.72
CA LYS A 306 36.65 53.44 -31.15
C LYS A 306 35.27 53.94 -31.50
N THR A 307 34.22 53.36 -30.92
CA THR A 307 32.83 53.81 -31.11
C THR A 307 32.63 55.20 -30.52
N GLY A 308 33.22 55.47 -29.35
CA GLY A 308 33.26 56.81 -28.76
C GLY A 308 34.02 57.82 -29.61
N ASP A 309 35.19 57.45 -30.13
CA ASP A 309 35.99 58.30 -31.03
C ASP A 309 35.28 58.58 -32.36
N MET A 310 34.64 57.58 -32.97
CA MET A 310 33.81 57.77 -34.17
C MET A 310 32.64 58.71 -33.90
N THR A 311 32.00 58.59 -32.74
CA THR A 311 30.90 59.47 -32.34
C THR A 311 31.39 60.91 -32.18
N LYS A 312 32.59 61.10 -31.62
CA LYS A 312 33.23 62.41 -31.49
C LYS A 312 33.64 62.99 -32.85
N ARG A 313 34.30 62.21 -33.71
CA ARG A 313 34.67 62.62 -35.08
C ARG A 313 33.44 62.92 -35.94
N LEU A 314 32.33 62.23 -35.72
CA LEU A 314 31.06 62.53 -36.37
C LEU A 314 30.50 63.88 -35.91
N ALA A 315 30.55 64.17 -34.60
CA ALA A 315 30.15 65.47 -34.05
C ALA A 315 31.06 66.60 -34.55
N ASP A 316 32.37 66.40 -34.58
CA ASP A 316 33.36 67.37 -35.07
C ASP A 316 33.21 67.60 -36.59
N ALA A 317 32.95 66.54 -37.37
CA ALA A 317 32.67 66.66 -38.81
C ALA A 317 31.35 67.39 -39.08
N GLN A 318 30.30 67.16 -38.27
CA GLN A 318 29.05 67.90 -38.35
C GLN A 318 29.23 69.38 -38.02
N ALA A 319 30.05 69.71 -37.01
CA ALA A 319 30.38 71.09 -36.65
C ALA A 319 31.24 71.77 -37.74
N THR A 320 32.22 71.07 -38.30
CA THR A 320 33.10 71.58 -39.37
C THR A 320 32.32 71.82 -40.66
N HIS A 321 31.43 70.89 -41.03
CA HIS A 321 30.55 71.03 -42.19
C HIS A 321 29.54 72.19 -42.03
N ALA A 322 29.09 72.48 -40.80
CA ALA A 322 28.27 73.66 -40.52
C ALA A 322 29.07 74.98 -40.68
N ALA A 323 30.35 74.99 -40.31
CA ALA A 323 31.24 76.14 -40.46
C ALA A 323 31.66 76.37 -41.93
N GLU A 324 31.94 75.32 -42.69
CA GLU A 324 32.30 75.40 -44.11
C GLU A 324 31.14 75.78 -45.03
N ARG A 325 29.90 75.40 -44.69
CA ARG A 325 28.71 75.93 -45.36
C ARG A 325 28.64 77.44 -45.23
N LYS A 326 28.85 77.95 -44.01
CA LYS A 326 28.82 79.39 -43.72
C LYS A 326 29.91 80.16 -44.48
N LYS A 327 31.11 79.57 -44.62
CA LYS A 327 32.23 80.15 -45.38
C LYS A 327 32.02 80.08 -46.90
N ARG A 328 31.44 78.99 -47.43
CA ARG A 328 31.08 78.89 -48.86
C ARG A 328 29.96 79.84 -49.27
N ASP A 329 28.98 80.09 -48.40
CA ASP A 329 27.93 81.08 -48.64
C ASP A 329 28.49 82.51 -48.66
N GLU A 330 29.60 82.78 -47.96
CA GLU A 330 30.34 84.04 -47.99
C GLU A 330 31.27 84.17 -49.22
N ASP A 331 31.89 83.07 -49.67
CA ASP A 331 32.79 83.02 -50.83
C ASP A 331 32.04 83.00 -52.18
N LEU A 332 30.78 82.53 -52.23
CA LEU A 332 29.92 82.58 -53.43
C LEU A 332 29.56 84.01 -53.88
N VAL A 333 29.83 85.01 -53.04
CA VAL A 333 29.61 86.43 -53.34
C VAL A 333 30.88 87.11 -53.91
N LYS A 334 32.04 86.42 -53.98
CA LYS A 334 33.28 87.01 -54.51
C LYS A 334 34.09 86.04 -55.38
N GLY A 335 34.11 86.31 -56.69
CA GLY A 335 35.26 85.98 -57.54
C GLY A 335 34.91 85.30 -58.87
N LYS A 336 34.83 86.10 -59.94
CA LYS A 336 34.81 85.65 -61.34
C LYS A 336 36.26 85.49 -61.86
N LYS A 337 36.48 84.40 -62.61
CA LYS A 337 37.55 84.06 -63.59
C LYS A 337 38.75 83.25 -63.08
N HIS A 338 38.74 81.93 -63.33
CA HIS A 338 39.87 81.11 -63.80
C HIS A 338 39.35 79.80 -64.42
N ASP A 339 39.11 79.77 -65.73
CA ASP A 339 38.61 78.56 -66.42
C ASP A 339 39.74 77.55 -66.69
N ASP A 340 39.40 76.27 -66.50
CA ASP A 340 40.13 74.99 -66.72
C ASP A 340 40.72 74.27 -65.49
N GLU A 341 41.38 74.94 -64.53
CA GLU A 341 41.82 74.29 -63.27
C GLU A 341 40.72 74.22 -62.22
N ASP A 342 39.84 75.22 -62.19
CA ASP A 342 38.67 75.25 -61.31
C ASP A 342 37.68 74.15 -61.65
N HIS A 343 37.48 73.84 -62.94
CA HIS A 343 36.61 72.75 -63.37
C HIS A 343 37.11 71.37 -62.93
N LYS A 344 38.42 71.10 -63.02
CA LYS A 344 39.00 69.83 -62.52
C LYS A 344 38.89 69.70 -61.00
N THR A 345 39.06 70.81 -60.29
CA THR A 345 38.95 70.84 -58.83
C THR A 345 37.50 70.67 -58.39
N ILE A 346 36.56 71.32 -59.06
CA ILE A 346 35.12 71.18 -58.83
C ILE A 346 34.68 69.74 -59.12
N ASP A 347 35.07 69.13 -60.24
CA ASP A 347 34.70 67.75 -60.56
C ASP A 347 35.26 66.74 -59.54
N ARG A 348 36.49 66.97 -59.06
CA ARG A 348 37.08 66.16 -57.98
C ARG A 348 36.30 66.32 -56.67
N LEU A 349 35.95 67.55 -56.30
CA LEU A 349 35.18 67.83 -55.09
C LEU A 349 33.75 67.28 -55.18
N VAL A 350 33.11 67.33 -56.35
CA VAL A 350 31.80 66.71 -56.61
C VAL A 350 31.90 65.20 -56.45
N SER A 351 32.92 64.56 -57.02
CA SER A 351 33.13 63.11 -56.89
C SER A 351 33.37 62.67 -55.44
N GLN A 352 34.15 63.45 -54.67
CA GLN A 352 34.35 63.19 -53.24
C GLN A 352 33.06 63.39 -52.45
N LEU A 353 32.28 64.42 -52.78
CA LEU A 353 31.01 64.71 -52.11
C LEU A 353 29.95 63.63 -52.40
N ASP A 354 29.94 63.07 -53.60
CA ASP A 354 29.06 61.94 -53.94
C ASP A 354 29.50 60.64 -53.26
N TYR A 355 30.81 60.39 -53.14
CA TYR A 355 31.34 59.28 -52.35
C TYR A 355 30.96 59.38 -50.86
N GLU A 356 31.13 60.56 -50.26
CA GLU A 356 30.76 60.81 -48.87
C GLU A 356 29.25 60.70 -48.63
N ARG A 357 28.43 61.16 -49.59
CA ARG A 357 26.97 60.96 -49.55
C ARG A 357 26.59 59.48 -49.61
N ALA A 358 27.24 58.69 -50.47
CA ALA A 358 27.01 57.25 -50.57
C ALA A 358 27.45 56.53 -49.27
N SER A 359 28.62 56.88 -48.74
CA SER A 359 29.14 56.35 -47.46
C SER A 359 28.19 56.64 -46.30
N LYS A 360 27.68 57.88 -46.21
CA LYS A 360 26.69 58.29 -45.20
C LYS A 360 25.37 57.54 -45.35
N ALA A 361 24.89 57.34 -46.57
CA ALA A 361 23.66 56.58 -46.81
C ALA A 361 23.80 55.11 -46.38
N GLU A 362 24.95 54.49 -46.64
CA GLU A 362 25.25 53.12 -46.21
C GLU A 362 25.38 53.00 -44.68
N ALA A 363 26.02 53.97 -44.03
CA ALA A 363 26.11 54.03 -42.58
C ALA A 363 24.72 54.20 -41.93
N GLN A 364 23.86 55.05 -42.50
CA GLN A 364 22.48 55.21 -42.01
C GLN A 364 21.68 53.92 -42.15
N LYS A 365 21.81 53.22 -43.29
CA LYS A 365 21.16 51.92 -43.50
C LYS A 365 21.58 50.88 -42.46
N LYS A 366 22.87 50.83 -42.12
CA LYS A 366 23.39 49.96 -41.05
C LYS A 366 22.84 50.35 -39.67
N LEU A 367 22.75 51.64 -39.38
CA LEU A 367 22.18 52.13 -38.11
C LEU A 367 20.70 51.75 -37.97
N ASP A 368 19.92 51.91 -39.03
CA ASP A 368 18.49 51.57 -39.05
C ASP A 368 18.30 50.05 -38.86
N GLN A 369 19.15 49.24 -39.51
CA GLN A 369 19.14 47.78 -39.34
C GLN A 369 19.50 47.36 -37.91
N THR A 370 20.56 47.93 -37.32
CA THR A 370 20.97 47.62 -35.94
C THR A 370 19.91 48.05 -34.94
N THR A 371 19.27 49.20 -35.15
CA THR A 371 18.17 49.68 -34.30
C THR A 371 16.97 48.73 -34.35
N THR A 372 16.66 48.20 -35.54
CA THR A 372 15.59 47.20 -35.71
C THR A 372 15.93 45.90 -35.00
N ASN A 373 17.18 45.43 -35.12
CA ASN A 373 17.65 44.23 -34.45
C ASN A 373 17.64 44.38 -32.92
N LEU A 374 17.99 45.56 -32.39
CA LEU A 374 17.96 45.85 -30.96
C LEU A 374 16.54 45.75 -30.40
N ARG A 375 15.55 46.40 -31.06
CA ARG A 375 14.14 46.29 -30.64
C ARG A 375 13.63 44.86 -30.66
N ALA A 376 14.05 44.06 -31.66
CA ALA A 376 13.69 42.65 -31.73
C ALA A 376 14.30 41.84 -30.57
N ALA A 377 15.55 42.14 -30.18
CA ALA A 377 16.20 41.51 -29.03
C ALA A 377 15.53 41.91 -27.71
N GLU A 378 15.17 43.18 -27.53
CA GLU A 378 14.44 43.67 -26.34
C GLU A 378 13.07 43.01 -26.20
N ALA A 379 12.33 42.84 -27.30
CA ALA A 379 11.05 42.15 -27.30
C ALA A 379 11.19 40.66 -26.91
N ARG A 380 12.26 39.99 -27.38
CA ARG A 380 12.56 38.61 -26.97
C ARG A 380 12.90 38.51 -25.49
N LEU A 381 13.70 39.45 -24.97
CA LEU A 381 14.04 39.48 -23.55
C LEU A 381 12.79 39.65 -22.67
N GLN A 382 11.87 40.53 -23.04
CA GLN A 382 10.60 40.71 -22.31
C GLN A 382 9.74 39.44 -22.33
N ALA A 383 9.71 38.72 -23.46
CA ALA A 383 9.00 37.44 -23.54
C ALA A 383 9.61 36.36 -22.63
N GLU A 384 10.94 36.28 -22.55
CA GLU A 384 11.61 35.33 -21.65
C GLU A 384 11.42 35.70 -20.17
N VAL A 385 11.43 37.00 -19.81
CA VAL A 385 11.13 37.45 -18.45
C VAL A 385 9.70 37.05 -18.05
N ALA A 386 8.72 37.18 -18.94
CA ALA A 386 7.35 36.75 -18.67
C ALA A 386 7.25 35.22 -18.42
N LYS A 387 8.01 34.41 -19.17
CA LYS A 387 8.08 32.95 -18.94
C LYS A 387 8.70 32.61 -17.59
N ILE A 388 9.74 33.34 -17.15
CA ILE A 388 10.36 33.13 -15.85
C ILE A 388 9.35 33.37 -14.72
N VAL A 389 8.52 34.41 -14.84
CA VAL A 389 7.47 34.71 -13.85
C VAL A 389 6.43 33.59 -13.80
N ASP A 390 5.98 33.09 -14.96
CA ASP A 390 5.01 31.97 -15.03
C ASP A 390 5.58 30.68 -14.42
N LEU A 391 6.82 30.33 -14.77
CA LEU A 391 7.51 29.16 -14.22
C LEU A 391 7.69 29.28 -12.69
N THR A 392 7.99 30.47 -12.19
CA THR A 392 8.11 30.72 -10.74
C THR A 392 6.79 30.49 -10.02
N ALA A 393 5.66 30.94 -10.59
CA ALA A 393 4.33 30.69 -10.03
C ALA A 393 3.96 29.20 -10.06
N ARG A 394 4.35 28.48 -11.12
CA ARG A 394 4.13 27.04 -11.25
C ARG A 394 4.95 26.23 -10.23
N ILE A 395 6.20 26.63 -9.96
CA ILE A 395 7.02 26.03 -8.91
C ILE A 395 6.33 26.16 -7.55
N ALA A 396 5.88 27.37 -7.18
CA ALA A 396 5.20 27.59 -5.90
C ALA A 396 3.91 26.75 -5.76
N THR A 397 3.19 26.55 -6.87
CA THR A 397 1.98 25.70 -6.88
C THR A 397 2.33 24.22 -6.68
N LEU A 398 3.39 23.74 -7.34
CA LEU A 398 3.85 22.36 -7.22
C LEU A 398 4.41 22.06 -5.82
N GLU A 399 5.13 23.01 -5.21
CA GLU A 399 5.61 22.88 -3.83
C GLU A 399 4.45 22.75 -2.83
N ALA A 400 3.37 23.51 -3.02
CA ALA A 400 2.17 23.39 -2.19
C ALA A 400 1.47 22.03 -2.37
N GLN A 401 1.38 21.53 -3.60
CA GLN A 401 0.80 20.20 -3.88
C GLN A 401 1.64 19.08 -3.26
N PHE A 402 2.97 19.17 -3.39
CA PHE A 402 3.89 18.20 -2.80
C PHE A 402 3.72 18.10 -1.28
N GLU A 403 3.57 19.24 -0.60
CA GLU A 403 3.39 19.24 0.87
C GLU A 403 2.04 18.65 1.28
N ILE A 404 0.98 18.80 0.47
CA ILE A 404 -0.31 18.13 0.68
C ILE A 404 -0.17 16.62 0.50
N GLU A 405 0.45 16.17 -0.60
CA GLU A 405 0.66 14.75 -0.88
C GLU A 405 1.52 14.07 0.19
N LYS A 406 2.53 14.77 0.70
CA LYS A 406 3.37 14.29 1.80
C LYS A 406 2.56 14.06 3.08
N ARG A 407 1.70 15.00 3.47
CA ARG A 407 0.80 14.86 4.63
C ARG A 407 -0.16 13.70 4.47
N GLU A 408 -0.68 13.51 3.26
CA GLU A 408 -1.56 12.38 2.94
C GLU A 408 -0.83 11.04 3.02
N GLY A 409 0.42 10.99 2.52
CA GLY A 409 1.28 9.82 2.65
C GLY A 409 1.56 9.45 4.12
N ASP A 410 1.81 10.44 4.98
CA ASP A 410 2.00 10.23 6.42
C ASP A 410 0.72 9.74 7.10
N ARG A 411 -0.44 10.27 6.71
CA ARG A 411 -1.76 9.81 7.18
C ARG A 411 -2.00 8.34 6.82
N LEU A 412 -1.82 7.99 5.54
CA LEU A 412 -2.00 6.62 5.04
C LEU A 412 -1.04 5.62 5.70
N ARG A 413 0.21 6.04 5.97
CA ARG A 413 1.19 5.22 6.70
C ARG A 413 0.72 4.93 8.13
N GLY A 414 0.13 5.93 8.80
CA GLY A 414 -0.49 5.76 10.12
C GLY A 414 -1.68 4.79 10.10
N GLU A 415 -2.55 4.89 9.10
CA GLU A 415 -3.68 3.98 8.93
C GLU A 415 -3.26 2.55 8.63
N ASN A 416 -2.25 2.35 7.78
CA ASN A 416 -1.71 1.02 7.51
C ASN A 416 -1.16 0.38 8.78
N LYS A 417 -0.41 1.14 9.58
CA LYS A 417 0.09 0.64 10.87
C LYS A 417 -1.03 0.18 11.80
N GLN A 418 -2.12 0.95 11.89
CA GLN A 418 -3.29 0.55 12.69
C GLN A 418 -3.99 -0.72 12.14
N LYS A 419 -4.05 -0.86 10.81
CA LYS A 419 -4.60 -2.06 10.16
C LYS A 419 -3.73 -3.28 10.43
N ASP A 420 -2.41 -3.16 10.35
CA ASP A 420 -1.47 -4.24 10.66
C ASP A 420 -1.62 -4.70 12.13
N GLU A 421 -1.68 -3.76 13.07
CA GLU A 421 -1.93 -4.06 14.49
C GLU A 421 -3.30 -4.75 14.71
N THR A 422 -4.28 -4.47 13.86
CA THR A 422 -5.60 -5.11 13.89
C THR A 422 -5.55 -6.52 13.31
N ILE A 423 -4.81 -6.71 12.20
CA ILE A 423 -4.60 -8.02 11.57
C ILE A 423 -3.91 -8.96 12.55
N GLU A 424 -2.83 -8.52 13.21
CA GLU A 424 -2.13 -9.33 14.22
C GLU A 424 -3.06 -9.79 15.36
N LYS A 425 -3.93 -8.90 15.85
CA LYS A 425 -4.92 -9.24 16.88
C LYS A 425 -5.93 -10.27 16.38
N LEU A 426 -6.41 -10.13 15.15
CA LEU A 426 -7.36 -11.06 14.55
C LEU A 426 -6.73 -12.43 14.27
N GLU A 427 -5.48 -12.47 13.83
CA GLU A 427 -4.74 -13.72 13.63
C GLU A 427 -4.54 -14.47 14.95
N LYS A 428 -4.19 -13.75 16.01
CA LYS A 428 -4.09 -14.35 17.35
C LYS A 428 -5.44 -14.93 17.80
N ALA A 429 -6.52 -14.16 17.67
CA ALA A 429 -7.86 -14.62 18.03
C ALA A 429 -8.31 -15.84 17.20
N LYS A 430 -7.99 -15.87 15.90
CA LYS A 430 -8.25 -17.00 15.02
C LYS A 430 -7.51 -18.26 15.51
N ASN A 431 -6.24 -18.13 15.86
CA ASN A 431 -5.44 -19.26 16.35
C ASN A 431 -5.97 -19.77 17.70
N ASP A 432 -6.36 -18.88 18.60
CA ASP A 432 -6.97 -19.25 19.88
C ASP A 432 -8.29 -20.00 19.68
N LEU A 433 -9.14 -19.54 18.76
CA LEU A 433 -10.39 -20.21 18.40
C LEU A 433 -10.16 -21.58 17.74
N GLN A 434 -9.15 -21.69 16.87
CA GLN A 434 -8.79 -22.98 16.28
C GLN A 434 -8.36 -23.99 17.34
N CYS A 435 -7.54 -23.56 18.31
CA CYS A 435 -7.13 -24.40 19.42
C CYS A 435 -8.33 -24.85 20.29
N GLN A 436 -9.30 -23.96 20.52
CA GLN A 436 -10.54 -24.30 21.24
C GLN A 436 -11.39 -25.30 20.45
N LEU A 437 -11.47 -25.16 19.12
CA LEU A 437 -12.19 -26.09 18.27
C LEU A 437 -11.57 -27.48 18.31
N ASP A 438 -10.24 -27.58 18.21
CA ASP A 438 -9.52 -28.85 18.27
C ASP A 438 -9.70 -29.52 19.64
N GLN A 439 -9.69 -28.75 20.73
CA GLN A 439 -9.96 -29.27 22.07
C GLN A 439 -11.40 -29.78 22.22
N ALA A 440 -12.39 -29.02 21.76
CA ALA A 440 -13.78 -29.43 21.83
C ALA A 440 -14.03 -30.71 21.02
N GLN A 441 -13.36 -30.88 19.88
CA GLN A 441 -13.42 -32.12 19.10
C GLN A 441 -12.82 -33.32 19.84
N ALA A 442 -11.73 -33.10 20.60
CA ALA A 442 -11.15 -34.15 21.44
C ALA A 442 -12.09 -34.54 22.60
N ASP A 443 -12.64 -33.56 23.30
CA ASP A 443 -13.56 -33.79 24.42
C ASP A 443 -14.82 -34.56 23.99
N VAL A 444 -15.36 -34.25 22.80
CA VAL A 444 -16.49 -34.99 22.21
C VAL A 444 -16.15 -36.46 22.03
N LYS A 445 -14.97 -36.78 21.47
CA LYS A 445 -14.54 -38.18 21.30
C LYS A 445 -14.39 -38.91 22.63
N ASP A 446 -13.85 -38.26 23.65
CA ASP A 446 -13.70 -38.84 24.98
C ASP A 446 -15.07 -39.09 25.64
N HIS A 447 -16.02 -38.16 25.48
CA HIS A 447 -17.38 -38.32 25.96
C HIS A 447 -18.14 -39.44 25.23
N GLU A 448 -17.97 -39.58 23.92
CA GLU A 448 -18.54 -40.70 23.15
C GLU A 448 -18.00 -42.05 23.64
N ALA A 449 -16.69 -42.16 23.89
CA ALA A 449 -16.07 -43.35 24.44
C ALA A 449 -16.59 -43.68 25.86
N LEU A 450 -16.75 -42.66 26.71
CA LEU A 450 -17.30 -42.83 28.05
C LEU A 450 -18.78 -43.25 28.01
N ALA A 451 -19.57 -42.66 27.12
CA ALA A 451 -20.97 -43.01 26.92
C ALA A 451 -21.13 -44.47 26.48
N ALA A 452 -20.30 -44.93 25.54
CA ALA A 452 -20.27 -46.33 25.12
C ALA A 452 -19.94 -47.28 26.29
N LYS A 453 -18.95 -46.93 27.11
CA LYS A 453 -18.58 -47.72 28.30
C LYS A 453 -19.72 -47.79 29.32
N LYS A 454 -20.35 -46.66 29.66
CA LYS A 454 -21.48 -46.62 30.61
C LYS A 454 -22.68 -47.38 30.07
N SER A 455 -22.97 -47.25 28.77
CA SER A 455 -24.05 -48.00 28.13
C SER A 455 -23.87 -49.50 28.31
N LYS A 456 -22.65 -50.02 28.10
CA LYS A 456 -22.33 -51.43 28.35
C LYS A 456 -22.59 -51.86 29.79
N THR A 457 -22.13 -51.08 30.77
CA THR A 457 -22.36 -51.37 32.19
C THR A 457 -23.86 -51.36 32.55
N ILE A 458 -24.64 -50.44 32.00
CA ILE A 458 -26.10 -50.41 32.21
C ILE A 458 -26.74 -51.69 31.66
N THR A 459 -26.30 -52.16 30.49
CA THR A 459 -26.80 -53.43 29.92
C THR A 459 -26.48 -54.61 30.83
N GLU A 460 -25.24 -54.71 31.32
CA GLU A 460 -24.81 -55.76 32.25
C GLU A 460 -25.62 -55.74 33.57
N GLN A 461 -25.82 -54.56 34.15
CA GLN A 461 -26.65 -54.40 35.36
C GLN A 461 -28.13 -54.73 35.11
N ALA A 462 -28.67 -54.38 33.95
CA ALA A 462 -30.05 -54.73 33.59
C ALA A 462 -30.23 -56.26 33.52
N GLU A 463 -29.26 -56.99 32.97
CA GLU A 463 -29.27 -58.45 32.95
C GLU A 463 -29.21 -59.05 34.37
N GLU A 464 -28.42 -58.45 35.27
CA GLU A 464 -28.32 -58.87 36.66
C GLU A 464 -29.61 -58.60 37.45
N ILE A 465 -30.26 -57.46 37.25
CA ILE A 465 -31.58 -57.14 37.82
C ILE A 465 -32.62 -58.17 37.36
N ILE A 466 -32.61 -58.56 36.08
CA ILE A 466 -33.53 -59.58 35.55
C ILE A 466 -33.30 -60.92 36.29
N LYS A 467 -32.06 -61.34 36.48
CA LYS A 467 -31.73 -62.56 37.25
C LYS A 467 -32.23 -62.47 38.69
N LEU A 468 -31.91 -61.38 39.40
CA LEU A 468 -32.31 -61.18 40.79
C LEU A 468 -33.84 -61.16 40.92
N ASN A 469 -34.57 -60.51 40.01
CA ASN A 469 -36.03 -60.50 40.00
C ASN A 469 -36.62 -61.91 39.84
N ASN A 470 -36.02 -62.76 39.00
CA ASN A 470 -36.44 -64.15 38.87
C ASN A 470 -36.21 -64.92 40.18
N THR A 471 -35.06 -64.75 40.82
CA THR A 471 -34.78 -65.37 42.12
C THR A 471 -35.73 -64.86 43.22
N ILE A 472 -36.03 -63.56 43.25
CA ILE A 472 -37.01 -63.00 44.19
C ILE A 472 -38.38 -63.65 43.95
N LYS A 473 -38.86 -63.74 42.71
CA LYS A 473 -40.12 -64.44 42.39
C LYS A 473 -40.14 -65.87 42.92
N GLU A 474 -39.08 -66.64 42.70
CA GLU A 474 -38.96 -68.02 43.21
C GLU A 474 -39.02 -68.07 44.74
N LYS A 475 -38.29 -67.16 45.42
CA LYS A 475 -38.27 -67.08 46.88
C LYS A 475 -39.60 -66.59 47.46
N THR A 476 -40.27 -65.64 46.81
CA THR A 476 -41.61 -65.18 47.19
C THR A 476 -42.61 -66.33 47.08
N LEU A 477 -42.61 -67.09 45.98
CA LEU A 477 -43.43 -68.30 45.85
C LEU A 477 -43.18 -69.31 46.98
N ALA A 478 -41.91 -69.55 47.31
CA ALA A 478 -41.55 -70.43 48.42
C ALA A 478 -41.99 -69.88 49.78
N PHE A 479 -41.87 -68.57 49.99
CA PHE A 479 -42.32 -67.90 51.20
C PHE A 479 -43.84 -67.93 51.34
N ASP A 480 -44.59 -67.66 50.27
CA ASP A 480 -46.05 -67.72 50.27
C ASP A 480 -46.55 -69.13 50.61
N ASN A 481 -45.87 -70.17 50.11
CA ASN A 481 -46.14 -71.56 50.47
C ASN A 481 -45.90 -71.81 51.97
N LEU A 482 -44.76 -71.36 52.50
CA LEU A 482 -44.44 -71.46 53.92
C LEU A 482 -45.39 -70.63 54.79
N GLU A 483 -45.84 -69.46 54.33
CA GLU A 483 -46.80 -68.62 55.04
C GLU A 483 -48.17 -69.30 55.07
N MET A 484 -48.55 -70.02 54.00
CA MET A 484 -49.74 -70.87 53.98
C MET A 484 -49.63 -71.99 55.02
N GLU A 485 -48.51 -72.72 55.06
CA GLU A 485 -48.25 -73.74 56.08
C GLU A 485 -48.26 -73.16 57.49
N LEU A 486 -47.67 -71.97 57.68
CA LEU A 486 -47.66 -71.26 58.95
C LEU A 486 -49.06 -70.80 59.33
N LYS A 487 -49.89 -70.32 58.39
CA LYS A 487 -51.29 -69.94 58.62
C LYS A 487 -52.13 -71.16 58.99
N ASP A 488 -51.88 -72.30 58.37
CA ASP A 488 -52.53 -73.56 58.72
C ASP A 488 -52.12 -74.01 60.13
N LYS A 489 -50.83 -73.95 60.46
CA LYS A 489 -50.33 -74.21 61.84
C LYS A 489 -50.78 -73.16 62.85
N ALA A 490 -50.91 -71.90 62.46
CA ALA A 490 -51.41 -70.82 63.31
C ALA A 490 -52.92 -70.91 63.48
N LYS A 491 -53.65 -71.55 62.55
CA LYS A 491 -55.06 -71.92 62.70
C LYS A 491 -55.20 -73.07 63.70
N GLU A 492 -54.30 -74.06 63.69
CA GLU A 492 -54.15 -75.05 64.76
C GLU A 492 -53.82 -74.39 66.11
N LEU A 493 -52.95 -73.37 66.13
CA LEU A 493 -52.58 -72.64 67.35
C LEU A 493 -53.66 -71.65 67.83
N ARG A 494 -54.47 -71.08 66.94
CA ARG A 494 -55.59 -70.15 67.26
C ARG A 494 -56.80 -70.83 67.89
N THR A 495 -56.87 -72.15 67.85
CA THR A 495 -57.70 -72.94 68.78
C THR A 495 -57.21 -72.86 70.23
N HIS A 496 -56.07 -72.19 70.51
CA HIS A 496 -55.37 -72.34 71.78
C HIS A 496 -54.85 -71.08 72.51
N MET A 497 -55.06 -69.81 72.10
CA MET A 497 -55.05 -68.63 73.02
C MET A 497 -55.12 -67.24 72.32
N HIS A 498 -55.51 -66.24 73.12
CA HIS A 498 -55.81 -64.82 72.83
C HIS A 498 -54.60 -63.86 72.74
N GLU A 499 -54.83 -62.75 72.00
CA GLU A 499 -54.34 -61.35 72.12
C GLU A 499 -52.85 -60.95 71.93
N GLY A 500 -52.63 -59.85 71.18
CA GLY A 500 -51.78 -58.73 71.66
C GLY A 500 -50.60 -58.20 70.84
N HIS A 501 -50.86 -57.22 69.96
CA HIS A 501 -50.09 -55.96 69.73
C HIS A 501 -48.80 -55.86 68.87
N VAL A 502 -48.63 -54.63 68.34
CA VAL A 502 -47.85 -54.10 67.19
C VAL A 502 -46.91 -52.97 67.67
N THR A 503 -45.83 -52.65 66.91
CA THR A 503 -45.25 -51.30 66.55
C THR A 503 -43.70 -51.32 66.35
N PRO A 504 -42.99 -50.25 65.92
CA PRO A 504 -42.94 -49.63 64.58
C PRO A 504 -41.49 -49.33 64.06
N ALA A 505 -41.35 -48.74 62.86
CA ALA A 505 -40.10 -48.36 62.19
C ALA A 505 -39.70 -46.86 62.38
N PRO A 506 -38.41 -46.46 62.19
CA PRO A 506 -37.92 -45.11 62.47
C PRO A 506 -37.96 -44.12 61.28
N VAL A 507 -38.00 -42.83 61.63
CA VAL A 507 -38.13 -41.61 60.80
C VAL A 507 -36.76 -41.13 60.27
N PRO A 508 -36.64 -40.54 59.06
CA PRO A 508 -35.44 -39.86 58.60
C PRO A 508 -35.41 -38.36 58.93
N THR A 509 -34.21 -37.90 59.31
CA THR A 509 -33.80 -36.52 59.60
C THR A 509 -33.86 -35.59 58.38
N VAL A 510 -34.49 -34.43 58.56
CA VAL A 510 -34.62 -33.34 57.57
C VAL A 510 -33.32 -32.54 57.48
N VAL A 511 -32.77 -32.40 56.27
CA VAL A 511 -31.63 -31.51 55.96
C VAL A 511 -32.18 -30.08 55.75
N PRO A 512 -31.61 -29.04 56.38
CA PRO A 512 -32.10 -27.67 56.23
C PRO A 512 -31.77 -27.09 54.84
N GLU A 513 -32.78 -26.49 54.18
CA GLU A 513 -32.69 -25.90 52.84
C GLU A 513 -32.27 -24.41 52.83
N PRO A 514 -31.66 -23.89 51.73
CA PRO A 514 -31.36 -22.46 51.58
C PRO A 514 -32.60 -21.56 51.67
N LYS A 515 -32.48 -20.43 52.38
CA LYS A 515 -33.59 -19.49 52.62
C LYS A 515 -33.51 -18.27 51.70
N LEU A 516 -34.58 -17.98 50.95
CA LEU A 516 -34.68 -16.78 50.13
C LEU A 516 -34.55 -15.51 50.99
N ARG A 517 -33.72 -14.56 50.58
CA ARG A 517 -33.49 -13.30 51.30
C ARG A 517 -34.11 -12.11 50.59
N PHE A 518 -33.82 -11.93 49.30
CA PHE A 518 -34.35 -10.84 48.49
C PHE A 518 -34.21 -11.16 47.00
N LYS A 519 -34.92 -10.39 46.17
CA LYS A 519 -34.72 -10.36 44.72
C LYS A 519 -33.98 -9.08 44.33
N CYS A 520 -33.12 -9.15 43.33
CA CYS A 520 -32.39 -8.00 42.86
C CYS A 520 -31.96 -8.13 41.40
N ASN A 521 -31.67 -7.01 40.75
CA ASN A 521 -30.76 -7.01 39.62
C ASN A 521 -29.31 -6.99 40.12
N ILE A 522 -28.42 -7.74 39.46
CA ILE A 522 -26.98 -7.73 39.74
C ILE A 522 -26.32 -6.84 38.69
N ARG A 523 -25.90 -5.64 39.10
CA ARG A 523 -25.30 -4.63 38.22
C ARG A 523 -23.78 -4.68 38.35
N SER A 524 -23.07 -4.77 37.23
CA SER A 524 -21.62 -4.59 37.22
C SER A 524 -21.24 -3.12 37.43
N GLU A 525 -20.15 -2.90 38.16
CA GLU A 525 -19.55 -1.56 38.30
C GLU A 525 -18.74 -1.15 37.06
N SER A 526 -18.49 -2.06 36.12
CA SER A 526 -18.06 -1.70 34.77
C SER A 526 -19.19 -1.01 34.00
N SER A 527 -18.97 0.21 33.52
CA SER A 527 -20.00 1.04 32.87
C SER A 527 -19.70 1.34 31.40
N SER A 528 -20.72 1.28 30.54
CA SER A 528 -20.68 1.75 29.14
C SER A 528 -21.34 3.13 29.03
N GLY A 529 -20.57 4.21 29.20
CA GLY A 529 -21.14 5.56 29.24
C GLY A 529 -22.20 5.70 30.34
N ASN A 530 -23.41 6.13 29.97
CA ASN A 530 -24.53 6.28 30.91
C ASN A 530 -25.35 4.99 31.14
N ASN A 531 -25.04 3.90 30.44
CA ASN A 531 -25.82 2.67 30.52
C ASN A 531 -25.25 1.73 31.59
N HIS A 532 -26.15 1.22 32.44
CA HIS A 532 -25.81 0.23 33.46
C HIS A 532 -25.74 -1.17 32.84
N VAL A 533 -24.74 -1.94 33.21
CA VAL A 533 -24.52 -3.31 32.73
C VAL A 533 -25.06 -4.28 33.77
N PHE A 534 -25.98 -5.15 33.36
CA PHE A 534 -26.61 -6.13 34.25
C PHE A 534 -26.25 -7.56 33.86
N LEU A 535 -26.25 -8.42 34.87
CA LEU A 535 -26.18 -9.87 34.73
C LEU A 535 -27.51 -10.39 34.17
N ASP A 536 -27.52 -10.90 32.94
CA ASP A 536 -28.72 -11.41 32.26
C ASP A 536 -28.55 -12.90 31.90
N LEU A 537 -29.58 -13.69 32.17
CA LEU A 537 -29.65 -15.09 31.76
C LEU A 537 -29.97 -15.21 30.26
N ASN A 538 -28.95 -15.55 29.47
CA ASN A 538 -29.03 -15.62 28.03
C ASN A 538 -29.98 -16.74 27.55
N GLY A 539 -30.99 -16.37 26.77
CA GLY A 539 -31.90 -17.33 26.12
C GLY A 539 -32.57 -18.32 27.08
N GLN A 540 -32.92 -17.87 28.30
CA GLN A 540 -33.47 -18.69 29.38
C GLN A 540 -32.51 -19.79 29.90
N GLY A 541 -31.20 -19.67 29.68
CA GLY A 541 -30.16 -20.53 30.25
C GLY A 541 -29.65 -21.64 29.34
N GLY A 542 -30.17 -21.75 28.10
CA GLY A 542 -29.75 -22.77 27.12
C GLY A 542 -28.71 -22.30 26.10
N GLN A 543 -28.26 -21.04 26.17
CA GLN A 543 -27.34 -20.43 25.20
C GLN A 543 -25.91 -20.35 25.75
N ASN A 544 -24.92 -20.11 24.87
CA ASN A 544 -23.53 -19.88 25.27
C ASN A 544 -23.11 -18.44 24.91
N PRO A 545 -22.62 -17.63 25.86
CA PRO A 545 -22.50 -17.92 27.29
C PRO A 545 -23.88 -18.04 27.98
N PRO A 546 -24.04 -18.87 29.02
CA PRO A 546 -25.32 -19.02 29.74
C PRO A 546 -25.79 -17.73 30.42
N VAL A 547 -24.84 -16.90 30.82
CA VAL A 547 -25.10 -15.60 31.46
C VAL A 547 -24.21 -14.56 30.79
N HIS A 548 -24.81 -13.43 30.41
CA HIS A 548 -24.11 -12.37 29.69
C HIS A 548 -24.47 -10.97 30.18
N ALA A 549 -23.66 -10.00 29.76
CA ALA A 549 -23.90 -8.58 29.98
C ALA A 549 -25.00 -8.07 29.06
N ILE A 550 -25.94 -7.30 29.62
CA ILE A 550 -26.92 -6.51 28.87
C ILE A 550 -26.97 -5.09 29.45
N SER A 551 -26.98 -4.08 28.58
CA SER A 551 -27.00 -2.65 28.93
C SER A 551 -28.10 -1.86 28.21
N ASP A 552 -29.24 -2.49 27.93
CA ASP A 552 -30.33 -1.94 27.10
C ASP A 552 -31.40 -1.13 27.89
N GLY A 553 -31.25 -1.01 29.22
CA GLY A 553 -32.18 -0.26 30.07
C GLY A 553 -33.48 -1.00 30.44
N SER A 554 -33.65 -2.27 30.02
CA SER A 554 -34.87 -3.07 30.27
C SER A 554 -34.95 -3.73 31.67
N TYR A 555 -33.97 -3.46 32.54
CA TYR A 555 -33.69 -4.20 33.77
C TYR A 555 -34.82 -4.30 34.80
N ARG A 556 -35.79 -3.38 34.80
CA ARG A 556 -36.92 -3.41 35.75
C ARG A 556 -38.01 -4.41 35.41
N LEU A 557 -38.10 -4.86 34.15
CA LEU A 557 -39.21 -5.69 33.67
C LEU A 557 -38.73 -7.02 33.06
N ASN A 558 -37.42 -7.19 32.84
CA ASN A 558 -36.87 -8.41 32.26
C ASN A 558 -36.58 -9.46 33.35
N ALA A 559 -37.37 -10.54 33.38
CA ALA A 559 -37.21 -11.64 34.34
C ALA A 559 -35.84 -12.36 34.23
N ASN A 560 -35.16 -12.29 33.08
CA ASN A 560 -33.81 -12.85 32.92
C ASN A 560 -32.74 -12.07 33.70
N GLN A 561 -33.03 -10.83 34.10
CA GLN A 561 -32.13 -9.95 34.86
C GLN A 561 -32.46 -9.89 36.34
N ILE A 562 -33.54 -10.54 36.77
CA ILE A 562 -33.96 -10.60 38.17
C ILE A 562 -33.42 -11.89 38.78
N TRP A 563 -32.62 -11.73 39.83
CA TRP A 563 -31.97 -12.81 40.56
C TRP A 563 -32.47 -12.86 42.00
N GLU A 564 -32.69 -14.07 42.48
CA GLU A 564 -33.06 -14.39 43.85
C GLU A 564 -31.81 -14.82 44.62
N ILE A 565 -31.56 -14.14 45.75
CA ILE A 565 -30.41 -14.41 46.62
C ILE A 565 -30.91 -15.24 47.81
N PHE A 566 -30.44 -16.48 47.91
CA PHE A 566 -30.74 -17.38 49.03
C PHE A 566 -29.53 -17.46 49.97
N SER A 567 -29.72 -17.33 51.27
CA SER A 567 -28.65 -17.58 52.24
C SER A 567 -28.51 -19.09 52.49
N VAL A 568 -27.28 -19.59 52.50
CA VAL A 568 -26.98 -20.96 52.91
C VAL A 568 -27.15 -21.08 54.44
N PRO A 569 -27.73 -22.17 54.96
CA PRO A 569 -27.91 -22.35 56.40
C PRO A 569 -26.60 -22.18 57.18
N GLY A 570 -26.66 -21.42 58.27
CA GLY A 570 -25.48 -21.16 59.12
C GLY A 570 -24.51 -20.09 58.59
N SER A 571 -24.81 -19.43 57.45
CA SER A 571 -24.00 -18.32 56.93
C SER A 571 -24.84 -17.09 56.60
N ASN A 572 -24.27 -15.91 56.86
CA ASN A 572 -24.84 -14.62 56.48
C ASN A 572 -24.09 -13.96 55.30
N THR A 573 -23.03 -14.59 54.79
CA THR A 573 -22.25 -14.11 53.63
C THR A 573 -22.30 -15.11 52.47
N ARG A 574 -22.55 -16.39 52.73
CA ARG A 574 -22.63 -17.39 51.67
C ARG A 574 -24.03 -17.49 51.09
N VAL A 575 -24.12 -17.36 49.78
CA VAL A 575 -25.38 -17.30 49.05
C VAL A 575 -25.44 -18.27 47.89
N VAL A 576 -26.67 -18.63 47.51
CA VAL A 576 -27.00 -19.27 46.24
C VAL A 576 -27.76 -18.24 45.40
N ILE A 577 -27.38 -18.09 44.14
CA ILE A 577 -27.96 -17.11 43.21
C ILE A 577 -28.81 -17.87 42.20
N LYS A 578 -30.12 -17.59 42.17
CA LYS A 578 -31.06 -18.23 41.23
C LYS A 578 -31.73 -17.21 40.35
N ASN A 579 -31.97 -17.50 39.08
CA ASN A 579 -32.80 -16.63 38.26
C ASN A 579 -34.28 -16.73 38.70
N ALA A 580 -34.95 -15.59 38.86
CA ALA A 580 -36.30 -15.52 39.39
C ALA A 580 -37.38 -16.06 38.43
N GLY A 581 -37.13 -16.04 37.12
CA GLY A 581 -38.10 -16.46 36.10
C GLY A 581 -38.17 -17.97 35.89
N ASN A 582 -37.04 -18.67 36.04
CA ASN A 582 -36.95 -20.09 35.67
C ASN A 582 -36.19 -20.98 36.66
N SER A 583 -35.75 -20.42 37.79
CA SER A 583 -35.04 -21.11 38.88
C SER A 583 -33.66 -21.67 38.50
N PHE A 584 -33.05 -21.21 37.40
CA PHE A 584 -31.68 -21.61 37.07
C PHE A 584 -30.69 -21.11 38.12
N VAL A 585 -29.82 -22.01 38.59
CA VAL A 585 -28.83 -21.72 39.63
C VAL A 585 -27.49 -21.36 38.98
N LEU A 586 -26.91 -20.23 39.38
CA LEU A 586 -25.58 -19.80 38.93
C LEU A 586 -24.48 -20.56 39.69
N PHE A 587 -23.57 -21.20 38.97
CA PHE A 587 -22.46 -21.93 39.57
C PHE A 587 -21.13 -21.76 38.83
N SER A 588 -20.04 -21.96 39.56
CA SER A 588 -18.70 -21.88 39.01
C SER A 588 -18.36 -23.10 38.16
N ALA A 589 -17.76 -22.85 37.00
CA ALA A 589 -17.15 -23.87 36.16
C ALA A 589 -15.70 -24.20 36.56
N GLY A 590 -15.13 -23.49 37.54
CA GLY A 590 -13.74 -23.67 37.96
C GLY A 590 -12.74 -22.79 37.22
N LYS A 591 -11.45 -23.05 37.47
CA LYS A 591 -10.35 -22.48 36.70
C LYS A 591 -10.06 -23.36 35.49
N TYR A 592 -9.53 -22.78 34.42
CA TYR A 592 -9.01 -23.58 33.32
C TYR A 592 -7.74 -24.33 33.75
N THR A 593 -7.87 -25.62 34.08
CA THR A 593 -6.73 -26.53 34.32
C THR A 593 -6.44 -27.36 33.08
N ILE A 594 -5.22 -27.26 32.55
CA ILE A 594 -4.73 -28.10 31.46
C ILE A 594 -4.55 -29.54 31.98
N PRO A 595 -5.05 -30.59 31.30
CA PRO A 595 -4.89 -31.98 31.72
C PRO A 595 -3.43 -32.45 31.83
N GLN A 596 -3.16 -33.30 32.82
CA GLN A 596 -1.87 -33.64 33.43
C GLN A 596 -0.95 -34.61 32.65
N ASN A 597 -1.03 -34.71 31.31
CA ASN A 597 -0.31 -35.74 30.55
C ASN A 597 1.09 -35.37 30.02
N ARG A 598 1.81 -34.42 30.65
CA ARG A 598 3.21 -34.11 30.29
C ARG A 598 4.11 -33.95 31.53
N PRO A 599 5.14 -34.81 31.73
CA PRO A 599 5.95 -34.81 32.96
C PRO A 599 6.86 -33.60 33.20
N ASN A 600 6.91 -32.61 32.31
CA ASN A 600 7.94 -31.55 32.33
C ASN A 600 7.42 -30.11 32.20
N TYR A 601 6.12 -29.86 32.45
CA TYR A 601 5.61 -28.50 32.52
C TYR A 601 5.29 -28.15 33.97
N LEU A 602 6.06 -27.20 34.52
CA LEU A 602 5.66 -26.45 35.72
C LEU A 602 4.23 -25.96 35.50
N GLN A 603 3.34 -26.34 36.42
CA GLN A 603 1.93 -25.97 36.45
C GLN A 603 1.81 -24.45 36.52
N LYS A 604 1.72 -23.80 35.35
CA LYS A 604 1.48 -22.37 35.27
C LYS A 604 -0.03 -22.20 35.18
N ASP A 605 -0.66 -21.89 36.32
CA ASP A 605 -2.03 -21.37 36.36
C ASP A 605 -2.09 -20.21 35.36
N THR A 606 -2.70 -20.44 34.20
CA THR A 606 -2.74 -19.43 33.11
C THR A 606 -3.70 -18.29 33.42
N GLY A 607 -4.40 -18.35 34.55
CA GLY A 607 -5.35 -17.34 34.99
C GLY A 607 -6.58 -17.21 34.11
N HIS A 608 -6.74 -18.00 33.04
CA HIS A 608 -7.91 -17.95 32.18
C HIS A 608 -9.14 -18.52 32.92
N GLY A 609 -10.11 -17.66 33.21
CA GLY A 609 -11.36 -18.04 33.85
C GLY A 609 -12.31 -18.75 32.87
N GLN A 610 -13.12 -19.68 33.37
CA GLN A 610 -14.14 -20.35 32.57
C GLN A 610 -15.46 -19.59 32.61
N THR A 611 -16.29 -19.70 31.57
CA THR A 611 -17.63 -19.10 31.59
C THR A 611 -18.48 -19.71 32.71
N VAL A 612 -19.11 -18.85 33.52
CA VAL A 612 -20.06 -19.28 34.56
C VAL A 612 -21.18 -20.11 33.94
N LYS A 613 -21.69 -21.06 34.70
CA LYS A 613 -22.74 -21.96 34.23
C LYS A 613 -24.04 -21.68 34.98
N CYS A 614 -25.14 -22.04 34.33
CA CYS A 614 -26.47 -21.90 34.89
C CYS A 614 -27.26 -23.16 34.56
N GLU A 615 -27.90 -23.78 35.55
CA GLU A 615 -28.68 -25.01 35.36
C GLU A 615 -29.87 -25.05 36.32
N ARG A 616 -31.03 -25.53 35.84
CA ARG A 616 -32.30 -25.55 36.58
C ARG A 616 -32.28 -26.49 37.80
N SER A 617 -31.64 -27.65 37.65
CA SER A 617 -31.66 -28.73 38.65
C SER A 617 -30.32 -28.86 39.38
N ARG A 618 -29.53 -27.78 39.42
CA ARG A 618 -28.22 -27.80 40.09
C ARG A 618 -28.41 -28.00 41.59
N ASP A 619 -27.68 -28.96 42.15
CA ASP A 619 -27.63 -29.18 43.58
C ASP A 619 -27.06 -27.94 44.29
N VAL A 620 -27.88 -27.30 45.11
CA VAL A 620 -27.53 -26.08 45.86
C VAL A 620 -26.60 -26.36 47.05
N SER A 621 -26.42 -27.63 47.42
CA SER A 621 -25.43 -28.05 48.40
C SER A 621 -24.01 -28.14 47.82
N ASP A 622 -23.87 -28.19 46.49
CA ASP A 622 -22.56 -28.14 45.82
C ASP A 622 -21.90 -26.78 46.07
N LEU A 623 -20.68 -26.79 46.59
CA LEU A 623 -19.89 -25.58 46.84
C LEU A 623 -19.67 -24.75 45.56
N ALA A 624 -19.71 -25.36 44.38
CA ALA A 624 -19.65 -24.62 43.11
C ALA A 624 -20.87 -23.72 42.90
N ALA A 625 -22.03 -24.06 43.47
CA ALA A 625 -23.26 -23.27 43.39
C ALA A 625 -23.36 -22.21 44.51
N GLN A 626 -22.38 -22.17 45.42
CA GLN A 626 -22.37 -21.27 46.56
C GLN A 626 -21.31 -20.17 46.37
N TRP A 627 -21.70 -18.94 46.66
CA TRP A 627 -20.88 -17.75 46.48
C TRP A 627 -20.79 -16.98 47.80
N ASP A 628 -19.59 -16.71 48.26
CA ASP A 628 -19.31 -15.79 49.35
C ASP A 628 -19.45 -14.35 48.87
N LEU A 629 -20.43 -13.66 49.45
CA LEU A 629 -20.64 -12.24 49.31
C LEU A 629 -19.56 -11.50 50.12
N GLN A 630 -18.64 -10.85 49.40
CA GLN A 630 -17.61 -10.00 50.01
C GLN A 630 -18.03 -8.53 49.92
N GLY A 631 -17.73 -7.75 50.96
CA GLY A 631 -18.11 -6.33 51.07
C GLY A 631 -19.42 -6.07 51.80
N ALA A 632 -20.26 -7.10 51.99
CA ALA A 632 -21.53 -7.02 52.71
C ALA A 632 -21.96 -8.39 53.24
N THR A 633 -23.03 -8.41 54.04
CA THR A 633 -23.81 -9.60 54.41
C THR A 633 -25.18 -9.53 53.74
N VAL A 634 -25.88 -10.66 53.67
CA VAL A 634 -27.25 -10.70 53.13
C VAL A 634 -28.23 -9.81 53.92
N ASP A 635 -27.89 -9.49 55.18
CA ASP A 635 -28.73 -8.67 56.06
C ASP A 635 -28.49 -7.17 55.86
N ASN A 636 -27.27 -6.75 55.49
CA ASN A 636 -26.90 -5.33 55.45
C ASN A 636 -26.66 -4.77 54.03
N VAL A 637 -26.69 -5.60 53.00
CA VAL A 637 -26.48 -5.13 51.61
C VAL A 637 -27.59 -4.17 51.19
N THR A 638 -27.22 -3.04 50.59
CA THR A 638 -28.13 -2.03 50.01
C THR A 638 -27.83 -1.84 48.53
N ASP A 639 -28.69 -1.11 47.81
CA ASP A 639 -28.51 -0.81 46.38
C ASP A 639 -27.24 0.00 46.07
N SER A 640 -26.69 0.70 47.07
CA SER A 640 -25.42 1.44 46.97
C SER A 640 -24.21 0.63 47.40
N THR A 641 -24.40 -0.53 48.03
CA THR A 641 -23.32 -1.35 48.57
C THR A 641 -22.64 -2.11 47.45
N GLN A 642 -21.33 -1.89 47.30
CA GLN A 642 -20.51 -2.66 46.37
C GLN A 642 -20.14 -4.01 46.99
N VAL A 643 -20.36 -5.07 46.24
CA VAL A 643 -20.07 -6.45 46.64
C VAL A 643 -19.25 -7.18 45.58
N ARG A 644 -18.61 -8.27 45.99
CA ARG A 644 -17.96 -9.22 45.08
C ARG A 644 -18.46 -10.62 45.40
N PHE A 645 -18.61 -11.47 44.40
CA PHE A 645 -19.02 -12.87 44.58
C PHE A 645 -17.80 -13.77 44.40
N ARG A 646 -17.32 -14.37 45.48
CA ARG A 646 -16.24 -15.37 45.45
C ARG A 646 -16.84 -16.76 45.55
N ASN A 647 -16.53 -17.67 44.64
CA ASN A 647 -17.05 -19.02 44.68
C ASN A 647 -16.47 -19.82 45.86
N ALA A 648 -17.32 -20.60 46.53
CA ALA A 648 -16.93 -21.35 47.73
C ALA A 648 -16.08 -22.61 47.44
N LYS A 649 -16.07 -23.11 46.20
CA LYS A 649 -15.34 -24.33 45.83
C LYS A 649 -13.91 -24.05 45.36
N ASP A 650 -13.75 -23.10 44.45
CA ASP A 650 -12.49 -22.86 43.74
C ASP A 650 -11.90 -21.47 43.98
N GLU A 651 -12.55 -20.68 44.83
CA GLU A 651 -12.12 -19.36 45.26
C GLU A 651 -12.00 -18.31 44.13
N THR A 652 -12.53 -18.62 42.95
CA THR A 652 -12.63 -17.67 41.83
C THR A 652 -13.74 -16.65 42.08
N TYR A 653 -13.77 -15.60 41.27
CA TYR A 653 -14.72 -14.51 41.38
C TYR A 653 -15.60 -14.46 40.14
N LEU A 654 -16.87 -14.08 40.34
CA LEU A 654 -17.74 -13.69 39.26
C LEU A 654 -17.14 -12.45 38.57
N ASP A 655 -16.84 -12.57 37.28
CA ASP A 655 -16.08 -11.58 36.54
C ASP A 655 -16.74 -11.27 35.20
N LEU A 656 -16.98 -10.00 34.88
CA LEU A 656 -17.36 -9.60 33.53
C LEU A 656 -16.13 -9.66 32.62
N SER A 657 -16.12 -10.58 31.65
CA SER A 657 -14.94 -10.89 30.82
C SER A 657 -14.23 -9.65 30.29
N GLY A 658 -13.00 -9.42 30.77
CA GLY A 658 -12.15 -8.28 30.37
C GLY A 658 -12.73 -6.90 30.70
N GLY A 659 -13.79 -6.83 31.51
CA GLY A 659 -14.58 -5.62 31.74
C GLY A 659 -15.33 -5.11 30.52
N ASN A 660 -15.50 -5.93 29.48
CA ASN A 660 -16.21 -5.54 28.27
C ASN A 660 -17.71 -5.38 28.55
N THR A 661 -18.21 -4.16 28.38
CA THR A 661 -19.59 -3.79 28.68
C THR A 661 -20.55 -3.98 27.49
N GLY A 662 -20.06 -4.56 26.39
CA GLY A 662 -20.89 -4.86 25.22
C GLY A 662 -21.93 -5.95 25.51
N ASN A 663 -23.13 -5.79 24.96
CA ASN A 663 -24.19 -6.79 25.05
C ASN A 663 -23.68 -8.15 24.56
N GLY A 664 -23.97 -9.21 25.31
CA GLY A 664 -23.51 -10.57 24.99
C GLY A 664 -22.18 -10.97 25.60
N THR A 665 -21.46 -10.06 26.27
CA THR A 665 -20.20 -10.39 26.93
C THR A 665 -20.42 -11.40 28.06
N ALA A 666 -19.63 -12.46 28.09
CA ALA A 666 -19.73 -13.54 29.08
C ALA A 666 -19.32 -13.10 30.49
N PHE A 667 -19.93 -13.72 31.49
CA PHE A 667 -19.41 -13.74 32.85
C PHE A 667 -18.56 -14.99 33.09
N LEU A 668 -17.42 -14.81 33.77
CA LEU A 668 -16.41 -15.84 34.00
C LEU A 668 -16.21 -16.13 35.49
N THR A 669 -15.58 -17.27 35.77
CA THR A 669 -15.01 -17.68 37.06
C THR A 669 -13.51 -17.39 37.01
N TYR A 670 -13.13 -16.19 37.43
CA TYR A 670 -11.79 -15.65 37.24
C TYR A 670 -11.01 -15.51 38.56
N ASN A 671 -9.68 -15.43 38.49
CA ASN A 671 -8.87 -15.17 39.69
C ASN A 671 -9.22 -13.81 40.30
N GLY A 672 -9.23 -13.72 41.62
CA GLY A 672 -9.60 -12.49 42.30
C GLY A 672 -8.65 -11.32 42.01
N HIS A 673 -9.20 -10.16 41.67
CA HIS A 673 -8.49 -8.89 41.56
C HIS A 673 -9.40 -7.71 41.92
N SER A 674 -8.84 -6.51 42.09
CA SER A 674 -9.57 -5.30 42.49
C SER A 674 -10.23 -4.55 41.32
N GLY A 675 -10.57 -5.27 40.24
CA GLY A 675 -11.11 -4.67 39.01
C GLY A 675 -12.61 -4.40 39.14
N ALA A 676 -13.11 -3.35 38.49
CA ALA A 676 -14.53 -3.00 38.48
C ALA A 676 -15.41 -4.12 37.89
N ASN A 677 -14.83 -4.96 37.04
CA ASN A 677 -15.47 -6.12 36.44
C ASN A 677 -15.74 -7.29 37.41
N GLN A 678 -15.19 -7.26 38.64
CA GLN A 678 -15.53 -8.20 39.72
C GLN A 678 -16.36 -7.55 40.84
N ALA A 679 -16.71 -6.28 40.68
CA ALA A 679 -17.45 -5.49 41.63
C ALA A 679 -18.88 -5.26 41.14
N PHE A 680 -19.85 -5.43 42.03
CA PHE A 680 -21.27 -5.42 41.70
C PHE A 680 -22.07 -4.59 42.70
N LYS A 681 -23.20 -4.05 42.26
CA LYS A 681 -24.26 -3.50 43.13
C LYS A 681 -25.51 -4.34 42.97
N LEU A 682 -26.19 -4.62 44.09
CA LEU A 682 -27.41 -5.43 44.12
C LEU A 682 -28.62 -4.51 44.26
N TRP A 683 -29.34 -4.27 43.17
CA TRP A 683 -30.49 -3.38 43.15
C TRP A 683 -31.73 -4.17 43.55
N LYS A 684 -32.16 -4.02 44.81
CA LYS A 684 -33.24 -4.82 45.39
C LYS A 684 -34.60 -4.45 44.82
N HIS A 685 -35.49 -5.43 44.79
CA HIS A 685 -36.91 -5.29 44.44
C HIS A 685 -37.81 -5.46 45.65
#